data_AF-A0A3D4GYR6-F1
#
_entry.id   AF-A0A3D4GYR6-F1
#
_cell.length_a   1.000
_cell.length_b   1.000
_cell.length_c   1.000
_cell.angle_alpha   90.00
_cell.angle_beta   90.00
_cell.angle_gamma   90.00
#
_symmetry.space_group_name_H-M   'P 1'
#
loop_
_entity.id
_entity.type
_entity.pdbx_description
1 polymer ?
#
loop_
_entity_poly.entity_id
_entity_poly.type
_entity_poly.pdbx_seq_one_letter_code
_entity_poly.pdbx_strand_id
1 'polypeptide(L)'
;MNRSLRRFSLFLVVMITACAGPSNISVRPKGEVESGLHLEALAYFIDAKMMEMKGQRGAAINALRAAIGIDSTSATLYGSLARNLAALRKYDQAIPPARKAVRLSPLDTSHRWLLYKMLMEGIKDTVSAVEQLEAMTQLTPDDLRVFTPLLQTYKNQNRRSDILRVLRRISEIPGLSTRHNLFVAENYVRHKAPRHAIPIYEKILAEDPNQSQIWIRLGEVSLAAGDTVRAHKVFRAGLSQFQNRVDRNTSNLWRKLLPVYDLPGHLDGLLSESPCDTSFVESLADIFIMVAQGRETGLELAQIRSQQAFVLLDHLLQISPSDHATLGKKAGLYLSMGNLKAARETYRLAITVDPNARYWLGIARTYIRERDLNQAVKILKRLFGEAPPKSQLFPQIVTDLGWAYTANRQVSEAREVYRQASIARPEQLHYLLLMGKTYTMEKAWNEAIAVFEDLTEGVEENSNLLRDTLYELGHSYERAGRFDESVDVFLRLLAMDPENHQALNYLGYMLAEKGVRLNEAQDYVERALKGDPQNGAYLDSMGWVHYQRGRYREAMDYLVRALELEEARLRQIGPTGSTEFMHENLAIIHDHAGDTAHALGDAIKARLHWKRAAEFDPKNERIRSKLQSLNASPPSGGQ
;
A
#
# COMPACT_ATOMS: atom_id res chain seq x y z
N MET A 1 -53.90 37.91 11.57
CA MET A 1 -54.22 39.33 11.32
C MET A 1 -54.47 39.56 9.84
N ASN A 2 -55.54 40.30 9.51
CA ASN A 2 -55.79 41.01 8.23
C ASN A 2 -54.60 41.96 7.87
N ARG A 3 -54.36 42.58 6.70
CA ARG A 3 -54.90 42.71 5.30
C ARG A 3 -53.83 43.53 4.51
N SER A 4 -53.80 43.71 3.18
CA SER A 4 -54.49 43.10 2.02
C SER A 4 -53.83 43.54 0.69
N LEU A 5 -53.82 42.64 -0.31
CA LEU A 5 -54.06 42.88 -1.75
C LEU A 5 -54.17 44.33 -2.27
N ARG A 6 -53.39 44.65 -3.33
CA ARG A 6 -53.92 45.16 -4.63
C ARG A 6 -52.89 45.03 -5.78
N ARG A 7 -53.40 44.89 -7.01
CA ARG A 7 -52.68 44.78 -8.30
C ARG A 7 -52.98 46.01 -9.18
N PHE A 8 -52.32 46.10 -10.35
CA PHE A 8 -52.57 47.01 -11.49
C PHE A 8 -52.15 48.49 -11.27
N SER A 9 -51.63 49.24 -12.25
CA SER A 9 -51.51 49.04 -13.72
C SER A 9 -50.23 49.63 -14.32
N LEU A 10 -49.92 49.19 -15.54
CA LEU A 10 -48.96 49.78 -16.49
C LEU A 10 -49.43 51.16 -16.98
N PHE A 11 -48.53 52.14 -17.18
CA PHE A 11 -48.63 53.13 -18.27
C PHE A 11 -47.29 53.80 -18.57
N LEU A 12 -47.03 54.03 -19.86
CA LEU A 12 -45.83 54.65 -20.44
C LEU A 12 -46.21 56.03 -21.01
N VAL A 13 -45.51 57.11 -20.62
CA VAL A 13 -45.49 58.38 -21.37
C VAL A 13 -44.09 59.00 -21.30
N VAL A 14 -43.59 59.40 -22.47
CA VAL A 14 -42.33 60.15 -22.68
C VAL A 14 -42.61 61.65 -22.61
N MET A 15 -41.68 62.45 -22.07
CA MET A 15 -41.52 63.86 -22.46
C MET A 15 -40.07 64.32 -22.29
N ILE A 16 -39.64 65.22 -23.18
CA ILE A 16 -38.26 65.67 -23.36
C ILE A 16 -38.14 67.14 -22.96
N THR A 17 -37.07 67.53 -22.27
CA THR A 17 -36.46 68.86 -22.40
C THR A 17 -34.93 68.76 -22.29
N ALA A 18 -34.21 69.55 -23.09
CA ALA A 18 -32.76 69.51 -23.24
C ALA A 18 -32.14 70.91 -23.16
N CYS A 19 -30.86 70.98 -22.74
CA CYS A 19 -29.86 72.04 -22.96
C CYS A 19 -28.47 71.39 -22.73
N ALA A 20 -27.61 71.10 -23.72
CA ALA A 20 -26.73 72.02 -24.47
C ALA A 20 -25.74 72.79 -23.56
N GLY A 21 -24.41 72.76 -23.71
CA GLY A 21 -23.44 72.12 -24.62
C GLY A 21 -22.01 72.57 -24.20
N PRO A 22 -20.96 72.65 -25.06
CA PRO A 22 -20.64 71.89 -26.27
C PRO A 22 -19.16 71.41 -26.34
N SER A 23 -18.87 70.36 -27.12
CA SER A 23 -17.57 70.22 -27.81
C SER A 23 -17.74 69.45 -29.12
N ASN A 24 -17.13 69.97 -30.20
CA ASN A 24 -17.49 69.61 -31.57
C ASN A 24 -17.06 68.19 -31.98
N ILE A 25 -18.03 67.34 -32.31
CA ILE A 25 -17.85 66.23 -33.26
C ILE A 25 -18.78 66.48 -34.45
N SER A 26 -18.21 66.58 -35.64
CA SER A 26 -18.96 66.86 -36.87
C SER A 26 -19.67 65.60 -37.37
N VAL A 27 -20.94 65.43 -36.98
CA VAL A 27 -21.81 64.41 -37.59
C VAL A 27 -22.22 64.88 -38.99
N ARG A 28 -21.63 64.26 -40.02
CA ARG A 28 -22.22 64.22 -41.37
C ARG A 28 -23.19 63.04 -41.44
N PRO A 29 -24.49 63.24 -41.68
CA PRO A 29 -25.39 62.14 -42.01
C PRO A 29 -25.40 61.89 -43.53
N LYS A 30 -25.04 60.68 -43.97
CA LYS A 30 -25.57 59.98 -45.17
C LYS A 30 -24.86 58.63 -45.38
N GLY A 31 -25.63 57.54 -45.40
CA GLY A 31 -25.09 56.18 -45.56
C GLY A 31 -26.12 55.06 -45.42
N GLU A 32 -27.29 55.15 -46.04
CA GLU A 32 -28.30 54.07 -46.07
C GLU A 32 -27.87 52.90 -46.99
N VAL A 33 -26.76 52.23 -46.65
CA VAL A 33 -26.21 51.10 -47.44
C VAL A 33 -25.80 49.88 -46.58
N GLU A 34 -25.59 50.06 -45.27
CA GLU A 34 -24.96 49.03 -44.42
C GLU A 34 -25.83 47.79 -44.13
N SER A 35 -27.17 47.89 -44.17
CA SER A 35 -28.05 46.78 -43.77
C SER A 35 -28.05 45.59 -44.75
N GLY A 36 -27.96 45.86 -46.06
CA GLY A 36 -27.98 44.80 -47.09
C GLY A 36 -26.68 43.98 -47.15
N LEU A 37 -25.53 44.65 -47.04
CA LEU A 37 -24.19 44.04 -47.11
C LEU A 37 -23.97 43.00 -46.00
N HIS A 38 -24.51 43.24 -44.80
CA HIS A 38 -24.42 42.29 -43.68
C HIS A 38 -25.27 41.02 -43.88
N LEU A 39 -26.41 41.10 -44.58
CA LEU A 39 -27.26 39.94 -44.84
C LEU A 39 -26.63 38.96 -45.85
N GLU A 40 -25.98 39.47 -46.89
CA GLU A 40 -25.32 38.62 -47.90
C GLU A 40 -24.07 37.92 -47.31
N ALA A 41 -23.23 38.65 -46.56
CA ALA A 41 -22.09 38.06 -45.85
C ALA A 41 -22.53 36.99 -44.82
N LEU A 42 -23.67 37.20 -44.17
CA LEU A 42 -24.26 36.23 -43.23
C LEU A 42 -24.73 34.94 -43.94
N ALA A 43 -25.31 35.03 -45.14
CA ALA A 43 -25.71 33.86 -45.92
C ALA A 43 -24.49 32.95 -46.24
N TYR A 44 -23.42 33.52 -46.80
CA TYR A 44 -22.18 32.80 -47.05
C TYR A 44 -21.53 32.24 -45.76
N PHE A 45 -21.69 32.91 -44.62
CA PHE A 45 -21.23 32.39 -43.33
C PHE A 45 -22.05 31.19 -42.84
N ILE A 46 -23.38 31.20 -43.01
CA ILE A 46 -24.26 30.07 -42.69
C ILE A 46 -23.91 28.86 -43.57
N ASP A 47 -23.71 29.06 -44.87
CA ASP A 47 -23.27 28.01 -45.79
C ASP A 47 -21.92 27.42 -45.38
N ALA A 48 -20.96 28.26 -45.01
CA ALA A 48 -19.68 27.80 -44.47
C ALA A 48 -19.84 26.95 -43.20
N LYS A 49 -20.78 27.29 -42.31
CA LYS A 49 -21.08 26.50 -41.10
C LYS A 49 -21.75 25.17 -41.44
N MET A 50 -22.63 25.13 -42.43
CA MET A 50 -23.19 23.88 -42.93
C MET A 50 -22.12 22.98 -43.57
N MET A 51 -21.18 23.56 -44.32
CA MET A 51 -20.03 22.83 -44.88
C MET A 51 -19.06 22.35 -43.79
N GLU A 52 -18.82 23.14 -42.74
CA GLU A 52 -18.06 22.73 -41.55
C GLU A 52 -18.66 21.48 -40.90
N MET A 53 -19.98 21.46 -40.66
CA MET A 53 -20.68 20.32 -40.06
C MET A 53 -20.64 19.06 -40.94
N LYS A 54 -20.67 19.22 -42.27
CA LYS A 54 -20.51 18.13 -43.24
C LYS A 54 -19.05 17.66 -43.42
N GLY A 55 -18.10 18.21 -42.67
CA GLY A 55 -16.67 17.93 -42.80
C GLY A 55 -16.00 18.55 -44.04
N GLN A 56 -16.75 19.29 -44.86
CA GLN A 56 -16.32 19.86 -46.15
C GLN A 56 -15.51 21.15 -45.97
N ARG A 57 -14.43 21.09 -45.18
CA ARG A 57 -13.63 22.26 -44.78
C ARG A 57 -13.06 23.07 -45.96
N GLY A 58 -12.77 22.41 -47.09
CA GLY A 58 -12.32 23.11 -48.30
C GLY A 58 -13.39 24.02 -48.91
N ALA A 59 -14.64 23.56 -48.96
CA ALA A 59 -15.77 24.36 -49.43
C ALA A 59 -16.10 25.49 -48.44
N ALA A 60 -16.07 25.18 -47.13
CA ALA A 60 -16.26 26.18 -46.07
C ALA A 60 -15.24 27.33 -46.17
N ILE A 61 -13.97 27.05 -46.47
CA ILE A 61 -12.93 28.07 -46.70
C ILE A 61 -13.28 29.00 -47.86
N ASN A 62 -13.85 28.48 -48.96
CA ASN A 62 -14.23 29.28 -50.11
C ASN A 62 -15.44 30.18 -49.79
N ALA A 63 -16.47 29.64 -49.13
CA ALA A 63 -17.62 30.41 -48.66
C ALA A 63 -17.20 31.52 -47.66
N LEU A 64 -16.28 31.22 -46.73
CA LEU A 64 -15.72 32.21 -45.80
C LEU A 64 -14.92 33.31 -46.50
N ARG A 65 -14.21 32.98 -47.59
CA ARG A 65 -13.51 34.00 -48.41
C ARG A 65 -14.50 34.91 -49.15
N ALA A 66 -15.60 34.36 -49.67
CA ALA A 66 -16.67 35.17 -50.26
C ALA A 66 -17.31 36.10 -49.22
N ALA A 67 -17.68 35.57 -48.05
CA ALA A 67 -18.19 36.38 -46.93
C ALA A 67 -17.23 37.51 -46.52
N ILE A 68 -15.92 37.25 -46.44
CA ILE A 68 -14.89 38.25 -46.11
C ILE A 68 -14.72 39.31 -47.22
N GLY A 69 -14.98 38.95 -48.47
CA GLY A 69 -14.98 39.90 -49.59
C GLY A 69 -16.12 40.92 -49.52
N ILE A 70 -17.23 40.55 -48.87
CA ILE A 70 -18.40 41.42 -48.63
C ILE A 70 -18.24 42.18 -47.31
N ASP A 71 -17.83 41.50 -46.24
CA ASP A 71 -17.55 42.09 -44.92
C ASP A 71 -16.12 41.78 -44.45
N SER A 72 -15.23 42.77 -44.62
CA SER A 72 -13.83 42.71 -44.18
C SER A 72 -13.59 43.20 -42.74
N THR A 73 -14.66 43.45 -41.98
CA THR A 73 -14.64 43.98 -40.61
C THR A 73 -15.00 42.93 -39.55
N SER A 74 -15.72 41.87 -39.90
CA SER A 74 -16.09 40.82 -38.94
C SER A 74 -14.92 39.90 -38.53
N ALA A 75 -14.51 40.02 -37.26
CA ALA A 75 -13.51 39.14 -36.65
C ALA A 75 -13.90 37.65 -36.73
N THR A 76 -15.18 37.33 -36.57
CA THR A 76 -15.72 35.96 -36.55
C THR A 76 -15.57 35.22 -37.89
N LEU A 77 -15.63 35.96 -39.00
CA LEU A 77 -15.36 35.41 -40.34
C LEU A 77 -13.88 35.00 -40.47
N TYR A 78 -12.96 35.92 -40.14
CA TYR A 78 -11.52 35.65 -40.15
C TYR A 78 -11.12 34.54 -39.17
N GLY A 79 -11.70 34.51 -37.98
CA GLY A 79 -11.49 33.45 -36.99
C GLY A 79 -11.98 32.09 -37.47
N SER A 80 -13.12 32.02 -38.16
CA SER A 80 -13.62 30.78 -38.76
C SER A 80 -12.78 30.33 -39.96
N LEU A 81 -12.33 31.27 -40.81
CA LEU A 81 -11.42 30.96 -41.92
C LEU A 81 -10.10 30.37 -41.40
N ALA A 82 -9.50 31.02 -40.42
CA ALA A 82 -8.27 30.54 -39.79
C ALA A 82 -8.46 29.16 -39.16
N ARG A 83 -9.56 28.95 -38.41
CA ARG A 83 -9.87 27.65 -37.79
C ARG A 83 -9.95 26.52 -38.82
N ASN A 84 -10.63 26.72 -39.95
CA ASN A 84 -10.72 25.71 -41.01
C ASN A 84 -9.36 25.42 -41.66
N LEU A 85 -8.54 26.45 -41.92
CA LEU A 85 -7.21 26.30 -42.52
C LEU A 85 -6.26 25.51 -41.59
N ALA A 86 -6.22 25.83 -40.31
CA ALA A 86 -5.43 25.07 -39.32
C ALA A 86 -5.96 23.65 -39.12
N ALA A 87 -7.27 23.44 -39.23
CA ALA A 87 -7.88 22.11 -39.18
C ALA A 87 -7.59 21.25 -40.43
N LEU A 88 -6.94 21.81 -41.45
CA LEU A 88 -6.31 21.13 -42.59
C LEU A 88 -4.76 21.17 -42.51
N ARG A 89 -4.19 21.52 -41.35
CA ARG A 89 -2.76 21.76 -41.08
C ARG A 89 -2.09 22.81 -41.98
N LYS A 90 -2.86 23.69 -42.64
CA LYS A 90 -2.36 24.78 -43.50
C LYS A 90 -2.01 26.02 -42.66
N TYR A 91 -1.10 25.87 -41.71
CA TYR A 91 -0.82 26.88 -40.69
C TYR A 91 -0.33 28.23 -41.27
N ASP A 92 0.52 28.21 -42.29
CA ASP A 92 1.02 29.45 -42.94
C ASP A 92 -0.10 30.29 -43.56
N GLN A 93 -1.16 29.63 -44.06
CA GLN A 93 -2.35 30.30 -44.57
C GLN A 93 -3.34 30.68 -43.46
N ALA A 94 -3.30 29.99 -42.31
CA ALA A 94 -4.19 30.21 -41.18
C ALA A 94 -3.76 31.39 -40.28
N ILE A 95 -2.45 31.62 -40.13
CA ILE A 95 -1.91 32.66 -39.25
C ILE A 95 -2.30 34.10 -39.70
N PRO A 96 -2.23 34.49 -40.99
CA PRO A 96 -2.66 35.83 -41.41
C PRO A 96 -4.13 36.18 -41.08
N PRO A 97 -5.14 35.33 -41.38
CA PRO A 97 -6.51 35.60 -40.94
C PRO A 97 -6.66 35.54 -39.42
N ALA A 98 -5.95 34.65 -38.70
CA ALA A 98 -5.98 34.66 -37.23
C ALA A 98 -5.45 35.98 -36.63
N ARG A 99 -4.34 36.52 -37.15
CA ARG A 99 -3.81 37.83 -36.75
C ARG A 99 -4.78 38.97 -37.11
N LYS A 100 -5.49 38.90 -38.24
CA LYS A 100 -6.53 39.89 -38.60
C LYS A 100 -7.73 39.80 -37.65
N ALA A 101 -8.18 38.60 -37.27
CA ALA A 101 -9.26 38.42 -36.29
C ALA A 101 -8.91 39.03 -34.92
N VAL A 102 -7.70 38.77 -34.41
CA VAL A 102 -7.21 39.38 -33.14
C VAL A 102 -7.09 40.91 -33.24
N ARG A 103 -6.71 41.47 -34.40
CA ARG A 103 -6.70 42.93 -34.58
C ARG A 103 -8.10 43.56 -34.63
N LEU A 104 -9.09 42.84 -35.18
CA LEU A 104 -10.47 43.30 -35.27
C LEU A 104 -11.23 43.16 -33.93
N SER A 105 -10.92 42.13 -33.15
CA SER A 105 -11.47 41.93 -31.79
C SER A 105 -10.34 41.63 -30.79
N PRO A 106 -9.63 42.68 -30.31
CA PRO A 106 -8.45 42.50 -29.44
C PRO A 106 -8.79 42.03 -28.02
N LEU A 107 -10.06 42.12 -27.60
CA LEU A 107 -10.55 41.68 -26.30
C LEU A 107 -11.04 40.22 -26.30
N ASP A 108 -11.24 39.60 -27.47
CA ASP A 108 -11.72 38.22 -27.54
C ASP A 108 -10.57 37.21 -27.39
N THR A 109 -10.54 36.56 -26.24
CA THR A 109 -9.55 35.53 -25.89
C THR A 109 -9.66 34.27 -26.77
N SER A 110 -10.81 34.00 -27.40
CA SER A 110 -11.02 32.87 -28.30
C SER A 110 -10.18 33.01 -29.58
N HIS A 111 -10.10 34.22 -30.13
CA HIS A 111 -9.27 34.51 -31.30
C HIS A 111 -7.78 34.47 -30.96
N ARG A 112 -7.39 34.95 -29.77
CA ARG A 112 -6.00 34.87 -29.27
C ARG A 112 -5.55 33.42 -29.03
N TRP A 113 -6.41 32.60 -28.42
CA TRP A 113 -6.15 31.17 -28.21
C TRP A 113 -5.99 30.41 -29.53
N LEU A 114 -6.82 30.74 -30.52
CA LEU A 114 -6.75 30.17 -31.86
C LEU A 114 -5.42 30.52 -32.56
N LEU A 115 -4.99 31.80 -32.49
CA LEU A 115 -3.71 32.25 -33.00
C LEU A 115 -2.53 31.59 -32.26
N TYR A 116 -2.56 31.54 -30.93
CA TYR A 116 -1.58 30.86 -30.08
C TYR A 116 -1.32 29.42 -30.55
N LYS A 117 -2.40 28.63 -30.74
CA LYS A 117 -2.27 27.24 -31.21
C LYS A 117 -1.58 27.13 -32.57
N MET A 118 -1.95 27.98 -33.54
CA MET A 118 -1.33 27.97 -34.87
C MET A 118 0.15 28.32 -34.85
N LEU A 119 0.54 29.27 -33.99
CA LEU A 119 1.94 29.68 -33.81
C LEU A 119 2.78 28.55 -33.19
N MET A 120 2.22 27.80 -32.23
CA MET A 120 2.90 26.67 -31.58
C MET A 120 2.95 25.40 -32.44
N GLU A 121 1.85 25.02 -33.09
CA GLU A 121 1.73 23.76 -33.85
C GLU A 121 2.31 23.86 -35.26
N GLY A 122 2.24 25.03 -35.89
CA GLY A 122 2.73 25.28 -37.25
C GLY A 122 4.18 25.73 -37.28
N ILE A 123 4.40 27.05 -37.24
CA ILE A 123 5.72 27.67 -37.45
C ILE A 123 6.63 27.65 -36.21
N LYS A 124 6.14 27.17 -35.06
CA LYS A 124 6.84 27.13 -33.76
C LYS A 124 7.36 28.49 -33.28
N ASP A 125 6.67 29.57 -33.64
CA ASP A 125 6.96 30.94 -33.18
C ASP A 125 6.53 31.11 -31.71
N THR A 126 7.43 30.68 -30.82
CA THR A 126 7.20 30.75 -29.37
C THR A 126 7.13 32.19 -28.84
N VAL A 127 7.66 33.18 -29.55
CA VAL A 127 7.65 34.59 -29.11
C VAL A 127 6.26 35.18 -29.31
N SER A 128 5.72 35.13 -30.55
CA SER A 128 4.33 35.56 -30.79
C SER A 128 3.33 34.73 -29.99
N ALA A 129 3.61 33.43 -29.76
CA ALA A 129 2.72 32.57 -28.98
C ALA A 129 2.64 32.99 -27.51
N VAL A 130 3.77 33.30 -26.88
CA VAL A 130 3.83 33.83 -25.50
C VAL A 130 3.15 35.19 -25.40
N GLU A 131 3.31 36.07 -26.40
CA GLU A 131 2.61 37.36 -26.46
C GLU A 131 1.08 37.18 -26.38
N GLN A 132 0.51 36.22 -27.13
CA GLN A 132 -0.92 35.96 -27.09
C GLN A 132 -1.39 35.39 -25.73
N LEU A 133 -0.59 34.52 -25.10
CA LEU A 133 -0.90 33.99 -23.78
C LEU A 133 -0.83 35.07 -22.69
N GLU A 134 0.20 35.91 -22.66
CA GLU A 134 0.31 37.03 -21.71
C GLU A 134 -0.86 38.01 -21.89
N ALA A 135 -1.23 38.36 -23.12
CA ALA A 135 -2.41 39.19 -23.38
C ALA A 135 -3.71 38.54 -22.87
N MET A 136 -3.90 37.24 -23.10
CA MET A 136 -5.06 36.51 -22.57
C MET A 136 -5.10 36.51 -21.03
N THR A 137 -3.97 36.34 -20.35
CA THR A 137 -3.92 36.38 -18.86
C THR A 137 -4.19 37.77 -18.27
N GLN A 138 -4.15 38.84 -19.06
CA GLN A 138 -4.60 40.17 -18.65
C GLN A 138 -6.10 40.38 -18.86
N LEU A 139 -6.67 39.77 -19.91
CA LEU A 139 -8.09 39.86 -20.26
C LEU A 139 -8.99 38.95 -19.41
N THR A 140 -8.52 37.74 -19.09
CA THR A 140 -9.21 36.76 -18.24
C THR A 140 -8.24 36.23 -17.16
N PRO A 141 -8.03 36.99 -16.06
CA PRO A 141 -7.07 36.63 -15.01
C PRO A 141 -7.44 35.35 -14.25
N ASP A 142 -8.70 34.92 -14.33
CA ASP A 142 -9.30 33.73 -13.73
C ASP A 142 -9.18 32.45 -14.59
N ASP A 143 -8.73 32.53 -15.84
CA ASP A 143 -8.69 31.36 -16.72
C ASP A 143 -7.40 30.52 -16.58
N LEU A 144 -7.42 29.51 -15.70
CA LEU A 144 -6.35 28.52 -15.51
C LEU A 144 -5.89 27.81 -16.81
N ARG A 145 -6.72 27.75 -17.86
CA ARG A 145 -6.37 27.11 -19.13
C ARG A 145 -5.24 27.84 -19.85
N VAL A 146 -5.08 29.14 -19.60
CA VAL A 146 -4.05 30.00 -20.22
C VAL A 146 -2.71 29.91 -19.48
N PHE A 147 -2.75 29.80 -18.16
CA PHE A 147 -1.54 29.79 -17.33
C PHE A 147 -0.70 28.51 -17.51
N THR A 148 -1.33 27.34 -17.61
CA THR A 148 -0.62 26.07 -17.80
C THR A 148 0.32 26.06 -19.02
N PRO A 149 -0.12 26.38 -20.26
CA PRO A 149 0.77 26.46 -21.41
C PRO A 149 1.80 27.61 -21.32
N LEU A 150 1.45 28.74 -20.68
CA LEU A 150 2.38 29.86 -20.48
C LEU A 150 3.56 29.46 -19.59
N LEU A 151 3.28 28.88 -18.42
CA LEU A 151 4.29 28.41 -17.48
C LEU A 151 5.15 27.28 -18.10
N GLN A 152 4.55 26.37 -18.86
CA GLN A 152 5.30 25.31 -19.56
C GLN A 152 6.21 25.88 -20.65
N THR A 153 5.78 26.92 -21.38
CA THR A 153 6.60 27.57 -22.41
C THR A 153 7.79 28.30 -21.78
N TYR A 154 7.57 29.05 -20.69
CA TYR A 154 8.67 29.66 -19.93
C TYR A 154 9.60 28.61 -19.30
N LYS A 155 9.08 27.47 -18.83
CA LYS A 155 9.90 26.36 -18.31
C LYS A 155 10.81 25.79 -19.39
N ASN A 156 10.30 25.56 -20.60
CA ASN A 156 11.10 25.08 -21.73
C ASN A 156 12.19 26.08 -22.14
N GLN A 157 11.94 27.39 -21.98
CA GLN A 157 12.91 28.46 -22.21
C GLN A 157 13.83 28.74 -21.01
N ASN A 158 13.73 27.95 -19.92
CA ASN A 158 14.42 28.14 -18.64
C ASN A 158 14.18 29.53 -17.96
N ARG A 159 13.08 30.21 -18.32
CA ARG A 159 12.72 31.56 -17.86
C ARG A 159 12.03 31.54 -16.48
N ARG A 160 12.78 31.14 -15.45
CA ARG A 160 12.26 31.00 -14.08
C ARG A 160 11.72 32.30 -13.48
N SER A 161 12.33 33.45 -13.78
CA SER A 161 11.87 34.76 -13.32
C SER A 161 10.46 35.10 -13.82
N ASP A 162 10.17 34.82 -15.09
CA ASP A 162 8.86 35.04 -15.69
C ASP A 162 7.78 34.12 -15.11
N ILE A 163 8.11 32.87 -14.81
CA ILE A 163 7.22 31.95 -14.10
C ILE A 163 6.81 32.54 -12.74
N LEU A 164 7.79 33.02 -11.96
CA LEU A 164 7.51 33.59 -10.63
C LEU A 164 6.75 34.92 -10.73
N ARG A 165 7.01 35.74 -11.76
CA ARG A 165 6.25 36.96 -12.07
C ARG A 165 4.78 36.66 -12.38
N VAL A 166 4.51 35.66 -13.21
CA VAL A 166 3.15 35.23 -13.53
C VAL A 166 2.45 34.65 -12.29
N LEU A 167 3.09 33.76 -11.54
CA LEU A 167 2.51 33.18 -10.32
C LEU A 167 2.16 34.25 -9.27
N ARG A 168 3.00 35.29 -9.13
CA ARG A 168 2.73 36.43 -8.24
C ARG A 168 1.45 37.17 -8.66
N ARG A 169 1.37 37.54 -9.94
CA ARG A 169 0.18 38.21 -10.51
C ARG A 169 -1.09 37.40 -10.29
N ILE A 170 -1.04 36.06 -10.37
CA ILE A 170 -2.20 35.22 -10.05
C ILE A 170 -2.53 35.33 -8.56
N SER A 171 -1.57 35.12 -7.65
CA SER A 171 -1.83 35.15 -6.20
C SER A 171 -2.38 36.48 -5.65
N GLU A 172 -2.19 37.58 -6.39
CA GLU A 172 -2.70 38.92 -6.04
C GLU A 172 -4.17 39.14 -6.44
N ILE A 173 -4.79 38.22 -7.20
CA ILE A 173 -6.20 38.32 -7.63
C ILE A 173 -7.13 38.12 -6.42
N PRO A 174 -8.02 39.08 -6.08
CA PRO A 174 -9.00 38.90 -5.01
C PRO A 174 -9.99 37.77 -5.31
N GLY A 175 -10.43 37.06 -4.27
CA GLY A 175 -11.51 36.06 -4.39
C GLY A 175 -11.15 34.76 -5.14
N LEU A 176 -9.87 34.48 -5.43
CA LEU A 176 -9.45 33.21 -6.03
C LEU A 176 -9.93 32.00 -5.22
N SER A 177 -10.59 31.06 -5.91
CA SER A 177 -11.05 29.80 -5.31
C SER A 177 -9.89 28.89 -4.93
N THR A 178 -10.15 27.96 -4.00
CA THR A 178 -9.18 26.97 -3.48
C THR A 178 -8.39 26.28 -4.61
N ARG A 179 -9.04 25.92 -5.73
CA ARG A 179 -8.40 25.31 -6.90
C ARG A 179 -7.30 26.19 -7.53
N HIS A 180 -7.52 27.51 -7.60
CA HIS A 180 -6.54 28.46 -8.13
C HIS A 180 -5.39 28.64 -7.13
N ASN A 181 -5.72 28.80 -5.85
CA ASN A 181 -4.73 28.91 -4.78
C ASN A 181 -3.79 27.68 -4.76
N LEU A 182 -4.34 26.46 -4.86
CA LEU A 182 -3.56 25.23 -4.99
C LEU A 182 -2.69 25.21 -6.25
N PHE A 183 -3.23 25.56 -7.41
CA PHE A 183 -2.45 25.62 -8.65
C PHE A 183 -1.23 26.55 -8.53
N VAL A 184 -1.40 27.72 -7.91
CA VAL A 184 -0.30 28.68 -7.71
C VAL A 184 0.72 28.13 -6.71
N ALA A 185 0.27 27.62 -5.57
CA ALA A 185 1.11 27.06 -4.52
C ALA A 185 1.97 25.88 -5.01
N GLU A 186 1.36 24.91 -5.71
CA GLU A 186 2.06 23.77 -6.29
C GLU A 186 3.11 24.17 -7.33
N ASN A 187 2.81 25.19 -8.15
CA ASN A 187 3.79 25.69 -9.12
C ASN A 187 4.94 26.44 -8.44
N TYR A 188 4.71 27.21 -7.38
CA TYR A 188 5.81 27.79 -6.59
C TYR A 188 6.74 26.71 -6.02
N VAL A 189 6.20 25.60 -5.51
CA VAL A 189 6.99 24.44 -5.04
C VAL A 189 7.77 23.81 -6.19
N ARG A 190 7.10 23.48 -7.29
CA ARG A 190 7.69 22.89 -8.52
C ARG A 190 8.85 23.73 -9.07
N HIS A 191 8.78 25.05 -8.93
CA HIS A 191 9.80 26.00 -9.38
C HIS A 191 10.74 26.47 -8.27
N LYS A 192 10.95 25.64 -7.24
CA LYS A 192 11.93 25.82 -6.13
C LYS A 192 11.77 27.14 -5.36
N ALA A 193 10.54 27.62 -5.20
CA ALA A 193 10.21 28.86 -4.49
C ALA A 193 9.22 28.62 -3.31
N PRO A 194 9.46 27.61 -2.43
CA PRO A 194 8.48 27.13 -1.44
C PRO A 194 7.96 28.22 -0.49
N ARG A 195 8.81 29.21 -0.13
CA ARG A 195 8.41 30.34 0.74
C ARG A 195 7.20 31.14 0.22
N HIS A 196 6.96 31.18 -1.10
CA HIS A 196 5.80 31.87 -1.68
C HIS A 196 4.51 31.02 -1.63
N ALA A 197 4.63 29.70 -1.46
CA ALA A 197 3.47 28.80 -1.35
C ALA A 197 2.89 28.74 0.07
N ILE A 198 3.72 28.97 1.10
CA ILE A 198 3.34 28.98 2.52
C ILE A 198 2.07 29.82 2.80
N PRO A 199 2.03 31.14 2.52
CA PRO A 199 0.85 31.97 2.84
C PRO A 199 -0.40 31.56 2.05
N ILE A 200 -0.24 30.89 0.91
CA ILE A 200 -1.36 30.42 0.09
C ILE A 200 -2.01 29.18 0.72
N TYR A 201 -1.21 28.22 1.22
CA TYR A 201 -1.73 27.09 1.98
C TYR A 201 -2.31 27.51 3.33
N GLU A 202 -1.71 28.50 4.00
CA GLU A 202 -2.26 29.09 5.24
C GLU A 202 -3.62 29.74 4.99
N LYS A 203 -3.80 30.48 3.88
CA LYS A 203 -5.10 31.00 3.46
C LYS A 203 -6.13 29.89 3.22
N ILE A 204 -5.76 28.82 2.52
CA ILE A 204 -6.67 27.68 2.28
C ILE A 204 -7.13 27.03 3.59
N LEU A 205 -6.22 26.85 4.55
CA LEU A 205 -6.55 26.28 5.86
C LEU A 205 -7.37 27.21 6.76
N ALA A 206 -7.28 28.53 6.56
CA ALA A 206 -8.15 29.51 7.21
C ALA A 206 -9.59 29.49 6.64
N GLU A 207 -9.77 29.08 5.38
CA GLU A 207 -11.09 28.86 4.76
C GLU A 207 -11.68 27.50 5.20
N ASP A 208 -10.87 26.43 5.24
CA ASP A 208 -11.28 25.10 5.71
C ASP A 208 -10.11 24.32 6.36
N PRO A 209 -10.08 24.22 7.71
CA PRO A 209 -9.00 23.55 8.42
C PRO A 209 -9.09 22.02 8.39
N ASN A 210 -10.19 21.42 7.91
CA ASN A 210 -10.40 19.97 7.95
C ASN A 210 -9.67 19.19 6.84
N GLN A 211 -8.88 19.87 6.00
CA GLN A 211 -8.17 19.25 4.89
C GLN A 211 -6.77 18.76 5.32
N SER A 212 -6.69 17.52 5.84
CA SER A 212 -5.41 16.93 6.28
C SER A 212 -4.31 16.96 5.21
N GLN A 213 -4.68 16.81 3.94
CA GLN A 213 -3.75 16.90 2.81
C GLN A 213 -3.10 18.28 2.67
N ILE A 214 -3.78 19.37 3.06
CA ILE A 214 -3.22 20.72 2.98
C ILE A 214 -2.25 20.99 4.13
N TRP A 215 -2.56 20.53 5.34
CA TRP A 215 -1.61 20.51 6.46
C TRP A 215 -0.31 19.77 6.10
N ILE A 216 -0.42 18.61 5.43
CA ILE A 216 0.75 17.85 4.93
C ILE A 216 1.56 18.72 3.96
N ARG A 217 0.91 19.35 2.97
CA ARG A 217 1.60 20.21 1.98
C ARG A 217 2.28 21.41 2.63
N LEU A 218 1.61 22.12 3.53
CA LEU A 218 2.19 23.27 4.22
C LEU A 218 3.43 22.86 5.05
N GLY A 219 3.41 21.70 5.70
CA GLY A 219 4.56 21.18 6.45
C GLY A 219 5.71 20.73 5.54
N GLU A 220 5.42 19.99 4.46
CA GLU A 220 6.41 19.63 3.43
C GLU A 220 7.09 20.86 2.81
N VAL A 221 6.32 21.93 2.56
CA VAL A 221 6.82 23.18 2.00
C VAL A 221 7.63 23.99 3.01
N SER A 222 7.29 23.92 4.30
CA SER A 222 8.08 24.52 5.38
C SER A 222 9.46 23.83 5.50
N LEU A 223 9.50 22.49 5.44
CA LEU A 223 10.75 21.72 5.36
C LEU A 223 11.57 22.11 4.11
N ALA A 224 10.93 22.17 2.93
CA ALA A 224 11.59 22.57 1.68
C ALA A 224 12.09 24.04 1.69
N ALA A 225 11.55 24.89 2.56
CA ALA A 225 12.01 26.27 2.78
C ALA A 225 13.17 26.39 3.79
N GLY A 226 13.58 25.27 4.41
CA GLY A 226 14.59 25.19 5.47
C GLY A 226 14.08 25.51 6.88
N ASP A 227 12.76 25.57 7.08
CA ASP A 227 12.12 25.98 8.35
C ASP A 227 11.49 24.77 9.05
N THR A 228 12.34 24.00 9.75
CA THR A 228 11.93 22.82 10.53
C THR A 228 11.02 23.18 11.70
N VAL A 229 11.23 24.34 12.33
CA VAL A 229 10.42 24.84 13.46
C VAL A 229 9.00 25.16 12.99
N ARG A 230 8.83 25.80 11.81
CA ARG A 230 7.49 25.99 11.22
C ARG A 230 6.88 24.66 10.82
N ALA A 231 7.63 23.75 10.18
CA ALA A 231 7.12 22.45 9.79
C ALA A 231 6.57 21.65 10.99
N HIS A 232 7.31 21.63 12.11
CA HIS A 232 6.86 21.06 13.38
C HIS A 232 5.52 21.64 13.84
N LYS A 233 5.44 22.97 13.94
CA LYS A 233 4.21 23.68 14.37
C LYS A 233 3.04 23.40 13.44
N VAL A 234 3.26 23.36 12.13
CA VAL A 234 2.22 23.05 11.12
C VAL A 234 1.71 21.62 11.27
N PHE A 235 2.60 20.63 11.40
CA PHE A 235 2.16 19.24 11.56
C PHE A 235 1.39 19.04 12.87
N ARG A 236 1.84 19.65 13.99
CA ARG A 236 1.10 19.59 15.27
C ARG A 236 -0.24 20.31 15.21
N ALA A 237 -0.31 21.50 14.61
CA ALA A 237 -1.58 22.21 14.41
C ALA A 237 -2.56 21.37 13.57
N GLY A 238 -2.07 20.74 12.49
CA GLY A 238 -2.88 19.82 11.68
C GLY A 238 -3.36 18.60 12.46
N LEU A 239 -2.49 17.95 13.24
CA LEU A 239 -2.87 16.81 14.08
C LEU A 239 -3.89 17.20 15.18
N SER A 240 -3.75 18.38 15.77
CA SER A 240 -4.68 18.92 16.76
C SER A 240 -6.09 19.10 16.20
N GLN A 241 -6.26 19.53 14.94
CA GLN A 241 -7.58 19.57 14.27
C GLN A 241 -8.26 18.20 14.21
N PHE A 242 -7.48 17.12 14.09
CA PHE A 242 -7.96 15.74 14.10
C PHE A 242 -7.87 15.08 15.49
N GLN A 243 -7.84 15.88 16.56
CA GLN A 243 -7.81 15.41 17.96
C GLN A 243 -6.64 14.47 18.26
N ASN A 244 -5.49 14.70 17.62
CA ASN A 244 -4.28 13.87 17.69
C ASN A 244 -4.49 12.38 17.34
N ARG A 245 -5.64 11.99 16.75
CA ARG A 245 -5.96 10.59 16.46
C ARG A 245 -4.91 9.96 15.53
N VAL A 246 -4.68 8.66 15.69
CA VAL A 246 -3.84 7.86 14.79
C VAL A 246 -4.75 7.05 13.87
N ASP A 247 -5.10 7.63 12.72
CA ASP A 247 -6.04 7.03 11.76
C ASP A 247 -5.57 7.21 10.30
N ARG A 248 -6.39 6.78 9.34
CA ARG A 248 -6.05 6.86 7.90
C ARG A 248 -5.80 8.30 7.43
N ASN A 249 -6.52 9.28 7.96
CA ASN A 249 -6.44 10.69 7.56
C ASN A 249 -5.21 11.39 8.15
N THR A 250 -4.79 10.99 9.36
CA THR A 250 -3.64 11.58 10.08
C THR A 250 -2.33 10.80 9.91
N SER A 251 -2.37 9.53 9.49
CA SER A 251 -1.19 8.65 9.32
C SER A 251 -0.04 9.31 8.53
N ASN A 252 -0.39 10.09 7.49
CA ASN A 252 0.58 10.83 6.69
C ASN A 252 1.17 12.05 7.41
N LEU A 253 0.40 12.76 8.25
CA LEU A 253 0.90 13.86 9.09
C LEU A 253 1.91 13.31 10.10
N TRP A 254 1.51 12.26 10.83
CA TRP A 254 2.37 11.57 11.78
C TRP A 254 3.69 11.11 11.13
N ARG A 255 3.64 10.41 10.00
CA ARG A 255 4.85 9.94 9.29
C ARG A 255 5.79 11.07 8.86
N LYS A 256 5.26 12.25 8.54
CA LYS A 256 6.05 13.44 8.17
C LYS A 256 6.60 14.18 9.38
N LEU A 257 5.98 14.03 10.55
CA LEU A 257 6.42 14.61 11.81
C LEU A 257 7.48 13.75 12.53
N LEU A 258 7.47 12.42 12.38
CA LEU A 258 8.46 11.53 13.03
C LEU A 258 9.93 11.97 12.86
N PRO A 259 10.42 12.32 11.64
CA PRO A 259 11.81 12.75 11.46
C PRO A 259 12.19 14.05 12.18
N VAL A 260 11.19 14.86 12.58
CA VAL A 260 11.42 16.09 13.36
C VAL A 260 11.80 15.76 14.80
N TYR A 261 11.27 14.67 15.37
CA TYR A 261 11.61 14.21 16.72
C TYR A 261 12.91 13.39 16.80
N ASP A 262 13.51 13.09 15.64
CA ASP A 262 14.87 12.55 15.55
C ASP A 262 15.94 13.65 15.60
N LEU A 263 15.54 14.92 15.48
CA LEU A 263 16.45 16.06 15.64
C LEU A 263 16.71 16.33 17.13
N PRO A 264 17.97 16.59 17.54
CA PRO A 264 18.31 16.89 18.93
C PRO A 264 17.43 17.99 19.55
N GLY A 265 17.08 17.81 20.83
CA GLY A 265 16.31 18.76 21.62
C GLY A 265 14.82 18.91 21.26
N HIS A 266 14.32 18.31 20.17
CA HIS A 266 12.91 18.45 19.79
C HIS A 266 11.97 17.62 20.68
N LEU A 267 12.45 16.46 21.16
CA LEU A 267 11.71 15.64 22.13
C LEU A 267 11.69 16.32 23.50
N ASP A 268 12.85 16.76 23.99
CA ASP A 268 12.96 17.48 25.27
C ASP A 268 12.15 18.78 25.26
N GLY A 269 12.18 19.51 24.13
CA GLY A 269 11.38 20.71 23.91
C GLY A 269 9.87 20.44 24.06
N LEU A 270 9.35 19.36 23.44
CA LEU A 270 7.95 18.94 23.59
C LEU A 270 7.59 18.64 25.06
N LEU A 271 8.46 17.95 25.79
CA LEU A 271 8.22 17.58 27.19
C LEU A 271 8.32 18.79 28.13
N SER A 272 9.04 19.85 27.74
CA SER A 272 9.13 21.11 28.48
C SER A 272 7.93 22.05 28.29
N GLU A 273 6.96 21.72 27.43
CA GLU A 273 5.80 22.57 27.17
C GLU A 273 4.84 22.67 28.37
N SER A 274 4.32 23.88 28.61
CA SER A 274 3.36 24.15 29.70
C SER A 274 2.13 24.90 29.17
N PRO A 275 0.92 24.33 29.25
CA PRO A 275 0.62 22.94 29.65
C PRO A 275 1.12 21.93 28.60
N CYS A 276 1.55 20.75 29.05
CA CYS A 276 1.94 19.66 28.14
C CYS A 276 0.68 19.02 27.51
N ASP A 277 0.67 18.87 26.18
CA ASP A 277 -0.38 18.13 25.47
C ASP A 277 -0.18 16.62 25.63
N THR A 278 -0.72 16.07 26.73
CA THR A 278 -0.60 14.65 27.06
C THR A 278 -1.24 13.74 26.01
N SER A 279 -2.31 14.18 25.33
CA SER A 279 -2.95 13.44 24.24
C SER A 279 -2.04 13.31 23.03
N PHE A 280 -1.33 14.37 22.67
CA PHE A 280 -0.32 14.34 21.62
C PHE A 280 0.87 13.44 22.01
N VAL A 281 1.36 13.57 23.25
CA VAL A 281 2.47 12.76 23.77
C VAL A 281 2.14 11.27 23.78
N GLU A 282 0.94 10.90 24.22
CA GLU A 282 0.45 9.52 24.20
C GLU A 282 0.38 8.96 22.76
N SER A 283 -0.17 9.75 21.84
CA SER A 283 -0.30 9.35 20.43
C SER A 283 1.06 9.17 19.75
N LEU A 284 2.03 10.04 20.06
CA LEU A 284 3.41 9.92 19.58
C LEU A 284 4.12 8.68 20.17
N ALA A 285 3.89 8.38 21.45
CA ALA A 285 4.41 7.17 22.09
C ALA A 285 3.87 5.89 21.43
N ASP A 286 2.56 5.83 21.15
CA ASP A 286 1.94 4.70 20.46
C ASP A 286 2.51 4.48 19.05
N ILE A 287 2.82 5.56 18.32
CA ILE A 287 3.45 5.47 17.00
C ILE A 287 4.91 4.99 17.13
N PHE A 288 5.67 5.47 18.10
CA PHE A 288 7.02 4.96 18.35
C PHE A 288 7.03 3.47 18.73
N ILE A 289 6.08 3.01 19.56
CA ILE A 289 5.90 1.58 19.85
C ILE A 289 5.56 0.79 18.57
N MET A 290 4.62 1.29 17.76
CA MET A 290 4.22 0.64 16.50
C MET A 290 5.40 0.50 15.52
N VAL A 291 6.23 1.55 15.37
CA VAL A 291 7.43 1.48 14.51
C VAL A 291 8.46 0.53 15.13
N ALA A 292 8.70 0.59 16.44
CA ALA A 292 9.65 -0.30 17.13
C ALA A 292 9.30 -1.79 16.99
N GLN A 293 8.01 -2.12 16.88
CA GLN A 293 7.51 -3.49 16.74
C GLN A 293 7.24 -3.90 15.27
N GLY A 294 7.57 -3.05 14.30
CA GLY A 294 7.36 -3.31 12.88
C GLY A 294 8.26 -4.42 12.34
N ARG A 295 7.69 -5.43 11.65
CA ARG A 295 8.43 -6.59 11.11
C ARG A 295 9.56 -6.22 10.13
N GLU A 296 9.40 -5.12 9.40
CA GLU A 296 10.36 -4.60 8.43
C GLU A 296 11.29 -3.53 9.02
N THR A 297 11.16 -3.21 10.31
CA THR A 297 11.98 -2.18 10.95
C THR A 297 13.34 -2.75 11.33
N GLY A 298 14.40 -2.17 10.76
CA GLY A 298 15.77 -2.55 11.08
C GLY A 298 16.08 -2.38 12.57
N LEU A 299 16.91 -3.28 13.12
CA LEU A 299 17.16 -3.41 14.56
C LEU A 299 17.56 -2.08 15.25
N GLU A 300 18.42 -1.29 14.61
CA GLU A 300 18.86 0.01 15.12
C GLU A 300 17.69 1.00 15.27
N LEU A 301 16.85 1.12 14.23
CA LEU A 301 15.67 1.99 14.27
C LEU A 301 14.65 1.49 15.30
N ALA A 302 14.49 0.17 15.45
CA ALA A 302 13.63 -0.40 16.47
C ALA A 302 14.10 -0.07 17.90
N GLN A 303 15.41 -0.08 18.15
CA GLN A 303 16.01 0.33 19.43
C GLN A 303 15.81 1.83 19.70
N ILE A 304 16.09 2.70 18.71
CA ILE A 304 15.90 4.15 18.83
C ILE A 304 14.43 4.48 19.15
N ARG A 305 13.49 3.89 18.43
CA ARG A 305 12.05 4.11 18.62
C ARG A 305 11.56 3.56 19.96
N SER A 306 12.08 2.43 20.42
CA SER A 306 11.81 1.91 21.77
C SER A 306 12.27 2.91 22.84
N GLN A 307 13.49 3.44 22.72
CA GLN A 307 14.02 4.40 23.69
C GLN A 307 13.22 5.71 23.71
N GLN A 308 12.86 6.26 22.54
CA GLN A 308 12.00 7.43 22.44
C GLN A 308 10.61 7.18 23.07
N ALA A 309 10.03 5.99 22.84
CA ALA A 309 8.76 5.60 23.48
C ALA A 309 8.88 5.55 25.01
N PHE A 310 9.95 4.98 25.58
CA PHE A 310 10.15 5.00 27.04
C PHE A 310 10.21 6.41 27.61
N VAL A 311 10.93 7.33 26.97
CA VAL A 311 11.02 8.73 27.40
C VAL A 311 9.63 9.39 27.47
N LEU A 312 8.77 9.16 26.47
CA LEU A 312 7.41 9.70 26.46
C LEU A 312 6.50 9.04 27.50
N LEU A 313 6.54 7.71 27.65
CA LEU A 313 5.76 6.97 28.64
C LEU A 313 6.16 7.34 30.07
N ASP A 314 7.46 7.54 30.33
CA ASP A 314 7.96 7.93 31.64
C ASP A 314 7.58 9.36 32.01
N HIS A 315 7.53 10.27 31.04
CA HIS A 315 6.99 11.62 31.24
C HIS A 315 5.48 11.59 31.56
N LEU A 316 4.68 10.78 30.84
CA LEU A 316 3.26 10.58 31.16
C LEU A 316 3.06 10.01 32.57
N LEU A 317 3.91 9.09 33.01
CA LEU A 317 3.89 8.54 34.38
C LEU A 317 4.41 9.50 35.45
N GLN A 318 5.22 10.51 35.10
CA GLN A 318 5.56 11.60 36.04
C GLN A 318 4.35 12.51 36.28
N ILE A 319 3.53 12.76 35.25
CA ILE A 319 2.29 13.54 35.36
C ILE A 319 1.19 12.74 36.07
N SER A 320 1.04 11.45 35.72
CA SER A 320 0.03 10.55 36.28
C SER A 320 0.64 9.19 36.64
N PRO A 321 1.24 9.04 37.84
CA PRO A 321 1.88 7.79 38.28
C PRO A 321 0.93 6.58 38.36
N SER A 322 -0.38 6.84 38.48
CA SER A 322 -1.44 5.83 38.49
C SER A 322 -2.13 5.66 37.14
N ASP A 323 -1.52 6.07 36.01
CA ASP A 323 -2.05 5.68 34.70
C ASP A 323 -1.69 4.22 34.37
N HIS A 324 -2.62 3.32 34.70
CA HIS A 324 -2.55 1.91 34.37
C HIS A 324 -2.45 1.63 32.85
N ALA A 325 -2.97 2.50 31.99
CA ALA A 325 -2.91 2.31 30.55
C ALA A 325 -1.47 2.53 30.04
N THR A 326 -0.83 3.61 30.47
CA THR A 326 0.59 3.92 30.18
C THR A 326 1.54 2.90 30.82
N LEU A 327 1.32 2.48 32.08
CA LEU A 327 2.06 1.35 32.68
C LEU A 327 1.95 0.09 31.81
N GLY A 328 0.75 -0.19 31.30
CA GLY A 328 0.49 -1.30 30.38
C GLY A 328 1.27 -1.21 29.05
N LYS A 329 1.33 -0.03 28.45
CA LYS A 329 2.11 0.25 27.23
C LYS A 329 3.60 0.04 27.48
N LYS A 330 4.13 0.58 28.59
CA LYS A 330 5.52 0.41 29.03
C LYS A 330 5.89 -1.07 29.27
N ALA A 331 5.01 -1.82 29.94
CA ALA A 331 5.19 -3.25 30.18
C ALA A 331 5.20 -4.07 28.88
N GLY A 332 4.33 -3.73 27.92
CA GLY A 332 4.31 -4.34 26.58
C GLY A 332 5.59 -4.08 25.78
N LEU A 333 6.13 -2.87 25.88
CA LEU A 333 7.39 -2.51 25.23
C LEU A 333 8.58 -3.29 25.82
N TYR A 334 8.67 -3.42 27.16
CA TYR A 334 9.66 -4.29 27.80
C TYR A 334 9.54 -5.76 27.33
N LEU A 335 8.33 -6.29 27.20
CA LEU A 335 8.10 -7.65 26.69
C LEU A 335 8.58 -7.79 25.23
N SER A 336 8.32 -6.81 24.35
CA SER A 336 8.81 -6.88 22.97
C SER A 336 10.34 -6.83 22.85
N MET A 337 11.03 -6.17 23.78
CA MET A 337 12.50 -6.17 23.86
C MET A 337 13.08 -7.40 24.59
N GLY A 338 12.26 -8.32 25.07
CA GLY A 338 12.71 -9.48 25.85
C GLY A 338 13.15 -9.17 27.29
N ASN A 339 12.87 -7.97 27.83
CA ASN A 339 13.09 -7.68 29.25
C ASN A 339 11.89 -8.20 30.09
N LEU A 340 11.81 -9.53 30.20
CA LEU A 340 10.67 -10.25 30.76
C LEU A 340 10.42 -9.91 32.24
N LYS A 341 11.49 -9.67 33.02
CA LYS A 341 11.38 -9.26 34.43
C LYS A 341 10.73 -7.87 34.57
N ALA A 342 11.27 -6.85 33.89
CA ALA A 342 10.71 -5.50 33.96
C ALA A 342 9.29 -5.44 33.39
N ALA A 343 8.99 -6.23 32.35
CA ALA A 343 7.63 -6.39 31.84
C ALA A 343 6.68 -6.92 32.92
N ARG A 344 7.01 -8.03 33.60
CA ARG A 344 6.17 -8.58 34.68
C ARG A 344 5.98 -7.62 35.84
N GLU A 345 7.05 -6.95 36.28
CA GLU A 345 6.99 -5.99 37.38
C GLU A 345 6.10 -4.80 37.02
N THR A 346 6.25 -4.25 35.81
CA THR A 346 5.41 -3.13 35.32
C THR A 346 3.95 -3.56 35.10
N TYR A 347 3.68 -4.77 34.59
CA TYR A 347 2.32 -5.30 34.51
C TYR A 347 1.68 -5.50 35.89
N ARG A 348 2.43 -5.94 36.90
CA ARG A 348 1.93 -6.06 38.28
C ARG A 348 1.53 -4.69 38.85
N LEU A 349 2.33 -3.64 38.61
CA LEU A 349 1.97 -2.28 38.98
C LEU A 349 0.66 -1.83 38.29
N ALA A 350 0.52 -2.08 36.99
CA ALA A 350 -0.73 -1.77 36.28
C ALA A 350 -1.94 -2.51 36.89
N ILE A 351 -1.79 -3.80 37.25
CA ILE A 351 -2.83 -4.61 37.90
C ILE A 351 -3.21 -4.08 39.29
N THR A 352 -2.26 -3.54 40.06
CA THR A 352 -2.57 -2.95 41.39
C THR A 352 -3.42 -1.69 41.30
N VAL A 353 -3.45 -1.02 40.14
CA VAL A 353 -4.29 0.16 39.89
C VAL A 353 -5.60 -0.22 39.23
N ASP A 354 -5.56 -1.00 38.14
CA ASP A 354 -6.73 -1.54 37.43
C ASP A 354 -6.55 -3.05 37.18
N PRO A 355 -7.28 -3.93 37.89
CA PRO A 355 -7.26 -5.38 37.68
C PRO A 355 -7.79 -5.84 36.30
N ASN A 356 -6.99 -5.62 35.26
CA ASN A 356 -7.39 -5.88 33.87
C ASN A 356 -6.84 -7.21 33.32
N ALA A 357 -7.69 -8.00 32.66
CA ALA A 357 -7.30 -9.24 32.00
C ALA A 357 -6.16 -9.07 30.98
N ARG A 358 -6.05 -7.89 30.33
CA ARG A 358 -4.98 -7.61 29.36
C ARG A 358 -3.58 -7.66 29.97
N TYR A 359 -3.43 -7.31 31.25
CA TYR A 359 -2.13 -7.30 31.93
C TYR A 359 -1.72 -8.71 32.37
N TRP A 360 -2.67 -9.51 32.85
CA TRP A 360 -2.46 -10.93 33.13
C TRP A 360 -2.07 -11.70 31.87
N LEU A 361 -2.67 -11.38 30.72
CA LEU A 361 -2.27 -11.93 29.41
C LEU A 361 -0.82 -11.53 29.05
N GLY A 362 -0.43 -10.28 29.33
CA GLY A 362 0.96 -9.84 29.22
C GLY A 362 1.94 -10.64 30.09
N ILE A 363 1.57 -10.91 31.34
CA ILE A 363 2.35 -11.75 32.26
C ILE A 363 2.41 -13.21 31.77
N ALA A 364 1.31 -13.79 31.26
CA ALA A 364 1.36 -15.12 30.66
C ALA A 364 2.34 -15.18 29.47
N ARG A 365 2.33 -14.16 28.61
CA ARG A 365 3.27 -14.03 27.48
C ARG A 365 4.73 -13.90 27.92
N THR A 366 5.01 -13.28 29.07
CA THR A 366 6.38 -13.27 29.62
C THR A 366 6.84 -14.68 30.02
N TYR A 367 5.99 -15.49 30.66
CA TYR A 367 6.32 -16.87 31.01
C TYR A 367 6.45 -17.79 29.79
N ILE A 368 5.61 -17.60 28.75
CA ILE A 368 5.75 -18.24 27.43
C ILE A 368 7.15 -18.00 26.85
N ARG A 369 7.61 -16.74 26.84
CA ARG A 369 8.95 -16.37 26.33
C ARG A 369 10.08 -16.96 27.19
N GLU A 370 9.86 -17.11 28.49
CA GLU A 370 10.77 -17.75 29.45
C GLU A 370 10.78 -19.28 29.38
N ARG A 371 9.89 -19.90 28.60
CA ARG A 371 9.62 -21.35 28.55
C ARG A 371 9.05 -21.94 29.86
N ASP A 372 8.62 -21.13 30.82
CA ASP A 372 7.82 -21.60 31.97
C ASP A 372 6.35 -21.76 31.55
N LEU A 373 6.10 -22.82 30.79
CA LEU A 373 4.78 -23.12 30.24
C LEU A 373 3.76 -23.44 31.34
N ASN A 374 4.20 -23.97 32.49
CA ASN A 374 3.33 -24.31 33.61
C ASN A 374 2.72 -23.04 34.25
N GLN A 375 3.50 -21.98 34.49
CA GLN A 375 2.95 -20.71 34.98
C GLN A 375 2.10 -20.00 33.91
N ALA A 376 2.51 -20.07 32.64
CA ALA A 376 1.71 -19.53 31.53
C ALA A 376 0.32 -20.19 31.47
N VAL A 377 0.26 -21.53 31.40
CA VAL A 377 -0.99 -22.32 31.40
C VAL A 377 -1.84 -22.01 32.63
N LYS A 378 -1.25 -21.90 33.82
CA LYS A 378 -1.99 -21.57 35.04
C LYS A 378 -2.72 -20.23 34.95
N ILE A 379 -2.07 -19.19 34.43
CA ILE A 379 -2.68 -17.87 34.25
C ILE A 379 -3.70 -17.90 33.11
N LEU A 380 -3.35 -18.49 31.96
CA LEU A 380 -4.20 -18.51 30.77
C LEU A 380 -5.48 -19.34 30.97
N LYS A 381 -5.41 -20.47 31.68
CA LYS A 381 -6.59 -21.28 32.05
C LYS A 381 -7.56 -20.49 32.92
N ARG A 382 -7.04 -19.71 33.88
CA ARG A 382 -7.86 -18.79 34.70
C ARG A 382 -8.53 -17.75 33.82
N LEU A 383 -7.77 -17.07 32.95
CA LEU A 383 -8.30 -16.05 32.05
C LEU A 383 -9.37 -16.61 31.09
N PHE A 384 -9.19 -17.84 30.60
CA PHE A 384 -10.16 -18.50 29.72
C PHE A 384 -11.48 -18.80 30.43
N GLY A 385 -11.44 -19.21 31.71
CA GLY A 385 -12.65 -19.42 32.52
C GLY A 385 -13.33 -18.14 32.99
N GLU A 386 -12.60 -17.03 33.16
CA GLU A 386 -13.14 -15.73 33.60
C GLU A 386 -13.60 -14.84 32.43
N ALA A 387 -13.01 -14.96 31.24
CA ALA A 387 -13.31 -14.09 30.10
C ALA A 387 -14.62 -14.48 29.39
N PRO A 388 -15.62 -13.58 29.29
CA PRO A 388 -16.82 -13.85 28.52
C PRO A 388 -16.46 -14.11 27.04
N PRO A 389 -17.09 -15.09 26.35
CA PRO A 389 -16.79 -15.38 24.96
C PRO A 389 -16.83 -14.17 24.03
N LYS A 390 -17.70 -13.18 24.27
CA LYS A 390 -17.79 -11.93 23.47
C LYS A 390 -16.64 -10.93 23.69
N SER A 391 -15.72 -11.18 24.63
CA SER A 391 -14.59 -10.28 24.92
C SER A 391 -13.61 -10.15 23.75
N GLN A 392 -13.11 -8.93 23.47
CA GLN A 392 -12.09 -8.71 22.45
C GLN A 392 -10.77 -9.45 22.74
N LEU A 393 -10.51 -9.80 24.01
CA LEU A 393 -9.33 -10.59 24.41
C LEU A 393 -9.53 -12.10 24.24
N PHE A 394 -10.77 -12.59 24.08
CA PHE A 394 -11.05 -14.03 24.06
C PHE A 394 -10.25 -14.80 23.00
N PRO A 395 -10.13 -14.34 21.72
CA PRO A 395 -9.30 -15.03 20.73
C PRO A 395 -7.82 -15.10 21.11
N GLN A 396 -7.29 -14.03 21.70
CA GLN A 396 -5.89 -14.02 22.15
C GLN A 396 -5.64 -15.00 23.29
N ILE A 397 -6.59 -15.08 24.24
CA ILE A 397 -6.52 -16.04 25.35
C ILE A 397 -6.61 -17.48 24.85
N VAL A 398 -7.52 -17.77 23.90
CA VAL A 398 -7.67 -19.10 23.29
C VAL A 398 -6.38 -19.53 22.57
N THR A 399 -5.85 -18.67 21.69
CA THR A 399 -4.63 -18.97 20.93
C THR A 399 -3.41 -19.13 21.84
N ASP A 400 -3.22 -18.23 22.82
CA ASP A 400 -2.07 -18.33 23.74
C ASP A 400 -2.20 -19.55 24.67
N LEU A 401 -3.41 -19.90 25.15
CA LEU A 401 -3.65 -21.07 26.00
C LEU A 401 -3.46 -22.38 25.23
N GLY A 402 -4.06 -22.50 24.06
CA GLY A 402 -3.94 -23.69 23.21
C GLY A 402 -2.49 -23.90 22.76
N TRP A 403 -1.78 -22.84 22.37
CA TRP A 403 -0.34 -22.90 22.09
C TRP A 403 0.46 -23.34 23.33
N ALA A 404 0.19 -22.76 24.51
CA ALA A 404 0.91 -23.09 25.73
C ALA A 404 0.70 -24.55 26.14
N TYR A 405 -0.52 -25.07 26.04
CA TYR A 405 -0.83 -26.49 26.24
C TYR A 405 -0.09 -27.38 25.25
N THR A 406 -0.18 -27.10 23.95
CA THR A 406 0.52 -27.85 22.90
C THR A 406 2.04 -27.88 23.13
N ALA A 407 2.64 -26.72 23.44
CA ALA A 407 4.07 -26.62 23.74
C ALA A 407 4.46 -27.37 25.03
N ASN A 408 3.55 -27.51 26.00
CA ASN A 408 3.73 -28.28 27.23
C ASN A 408 3.43 -29.79 27.06
N ARG A 409 3.26 -30.26 25.81
CA ARG A 409 2.87 -31.64 25.44
C ARG A 409 1.48 -32.07 25.94
N GLN A 410 0.62 -31.11 26.30
CA GLN A 410 -0.75 -31.29 26.75
C GLN A 410 -1.75 -31.10 25.59
N VAL A 411 -1.59 -31.91 24.54
CA VAL A 411 -2.30 -31.70 23.25
C VAL A 411 -3.81 -31.93 23.38
N SER A 412 -4.23 -32.88 24.22
CA SER A 412 -5.63 -33.14 24.50
C SER A 412 -6.34 -31.98 25.20
N GLU A 413 -5.66 -31.28 26.11
CA GLU A 413 -6.17 -30.06 26.75
C GLU A 413 -6.22 -28.88 25.77
N ALA A 414 -5.24 -28.76 24.86
CA ALA A 414 -5.29 -27.76 23.78
C ALA A 414 -6.51 -27.97 22.87
N ARG A 415 -6.76 -29.22 22.45
CA ARG A 415 -7.96 -29.61 21.67
C ARG A 415 -9.25 -29.20 22.38
N GLU A 416 -9.37 -29.50 23.68
CA GLU A 416 -10.58 -29.18 24.44
C GLU A 416 -10.81 -27.66 24.55
N VAL A 417 -9.76 -26.85 24.69
CA VAL A 417 -9.86 -25.38 24.63
C VAL A 417 -10.38 -24.91 23.27
N TYR A 418 -9.85 -25.44 22.16
CA TYR A 418 -10.33 -25.08 20.82
C TYR A 418 -11.77 -25.53 20.56
N ARG A 419 -12.17 -26.72 21.05
CA ARG A 419 -13.54 -27.24 20.98
C ARG A 419 -14.53 -26.37 21.77
N GLN A 420 -14.16 -25.93 22.97
CA GLN A 420 -14.98 -25.00 23.75
C GLN A 420 -15.05 -23.62 23.08
N ALA A 421 -13.95 -23.15 22.48
CA ALA A 421 -13.90 -21.87 21.78
C ALA A 421 -14.74 -21.86 20.48
N SER A 422 -14.76 -22.95 19.70
CA SER A 422 -15.58 -23.06 18.49
C SER A 422 -17.07 -23.11 18.80
N ILE A 423 -17.48 -23.79 19.88
CA ILE A 423 -18.88 -23.77 20.36
C ILE A 423 -19.26 -22.37 20.88
N ALA A 424 -18.35 -21.69 21.58
CA ALA A 424 -18.61 -20.37 22.18
C ALA A 424 -18.58 -19.22 21.16
N ARG A 425 -17.93 -19.43 20.00
CA ARG A 425 -17.89 -18.53 18.84
C ARG A 425 -17.89 -19.32 17.52
N PRO A 426 -19.07 -19.80 17.07
CA PRO A 426 -19.18 -20.54 15.82
C PRO A 426 -18.74 -19.74 14.58
N GLU A 427 -18.73 -18.41 14.66
CA GLU A 427 -18.25 -17.54 13.59
C GLU A 427 -16.72 -17.50 13.45
N GLN A 428 -15.97 -18.00 14.43
CA GLN A 428 -14.50 -18.02 14.43
C GLN A 428 -13.97 -19.38 13.98
N LEU A 429 -14.21 -19.71 12.71
CA LEU A 429 -13.86 -20.98 12.08
C LEU A 429 -12.36 -21.37 12.20
N HIS A 430 -11.46 -20.40 12.45
CA HIS A 430 -10.05 -20.67 12.72
C HIS A 430 -9.81 -21.59 13.94
N TYR A 431 -10.73 -21.64 14.92
CA TYR A 431 -10.60 -22.59 16.03
C TYR A 431 -10.74 -24.05 15.58
N LEU A 432 -11.52 -24.33 14.52
CA LEU A 432 -11.62 -25.68 13.94
C LEU A 432 -10.31 -26.07 13.25
N LEU A 433 -9.64 -25.15 12.55
CA LEU A 433 -8.30 -25.39 11.98
C LEU A 433 -7.29 -25.73 13.08
N LEU A 434 -7.29 -24.98 14.19
CA LEU A 434 -6.40 -25.25 15.33
C LEU A 434 -6.75 -26.59 16.01
N MET A 435 -8.03 -26.94 16.12
CA MET A 435 -8.49 -28.22 16.66
C MET A 435 -8.05 -29.40 15.77
N GLY A 436 -8.24 -29.31 14.45
CA GLY A 436 -7.76 -30.31 13.49
C GLY A 436 -6.23 -30.48 13.56
N LYS A 437 -5.47 -29.39 13.66
CA LYS A 437 -4.01 -29.44 13.87
C LYS A 437 -3.63 -30.11 15.21
N THR A 438 -4.45 -30.01 16.26
CA THR A 438 -4.18 -30.79 17.49
C THR A 438 -4.43 -32.30 17.29
N TYR A 439 -5.40 -32.70 16.46
CA TYR A 439 -5.58 -34.12 16.09
C TYR A 439 -4.42 -34.64 15.24
N THR A 440 -3.89 -33.87 14.28
CA THR A 440 -2.72 -34.29 13.49
C THR A 440 -1.47 -34.48 14.35
N MET A 441 -1.26 -33.64 15.37
CA MET A 441 -0.19 -33.81 16.36
C MET A 441 -0.33 -35.09 17.21
N GLU A 442 -1.55 -35.50 17.55
CA GLU A 442 -1.82 -36.79 18.21
C GLU A 442 -1.80 -37.99 17.24
N LYS A 443 -1.57 -37.76 15.93
CA LYS A 443 -1.65 -38.75 14.84
C LYS A 443 -3.05 -39.37 14.66
N ALA A 444 -4.07 -38.67 15.14
CA ALA A 444 -5.49 -39.00 14.99
C ALA A 444 -6.00 -38.51 13.63
N TRP A 445 -5.51 -39.15 12.55
CA TRP A 445 -5.67 -38.64 11.18
C TRP A 445 -7.13 -38.59 10.71
N ASN A 446 -7.95 -39.58 11.08
CA ASN A 446 -9.35 -39.64 10.64
C ASN A 446 -10.19 -38.56 11.32
N GLU A 447 -9.91 -38.28 12.60
CA GLU A 447 -10.54 -37.21 13.36
C GLU A 447 -10.09 -35.82 12.85
N ALA A 448 -8.82 -35.67 12.46
CA ALA A 448 -8.33 -34.47 11.80
C ALA A 448 -9.03 -34.25 10.45
N ILE A 449 -9.10 -35.29 9.61
CA ILE A 449 -9.81 -35.29 8.31
C ILE A 449 -11.25 -34.81 8.49
N ALA A 450 -12.03 -35.43 9.39
CA ALA A 450 -13.45 -35.09 9.57
C ALA A 450 -13.65 -33.61 9.98
N VAL A 451 -12.75 -33.07 10.81
CA VAL A 451 -12.79 -31.64 11.21
C VAL A 451 -12.40 -30.72 10.05
N PHE A 452 -11.46 -31.12 9.21
CA PHE A 452 -11.04 -30.33 8.06
C PHE A 452 -12.03 -30.41 6.89
N GLU A 453 -12.67 -31.56 6.65
CA GLU A 453 -13.76 -31.72 5.66
C GLU A 453 -14.90 -30.74 5.97
N ASP A 454 -15.47 -30.81 7.18
CA ASP A 454 -16.51 -29.90 7.70
C ASP A 454 -16.10 -28.41 7.56
N LEU A 455 -14.85 -28.09 7.92
CA LEU A 455 -14.31 -26.74 7.76
C LEU A 455 -14.18 -26.31 6.28
N THR A 456 -13.88 -27.20 5.34
CA THR A 456 -13.81 -26.85 3.91
C THR A 456 -15.18 -26.65 3.25
N GLU A 457 -16.27 -27.14 3.87
CA GLU A 457 -17.65 -26.88 3.42
C GLU A 457 -18.18 -25.54 3.95
N GLY A 458 -17.81 -25.15 5.18
CA GLY A 458 -18.31 -23.95 5.85
C GLY A 458 -17.55 -22.63 5.56
N VAL A 459 -16.45 -22.65 4.81
CA VAL A 459 -15.55 -21.49 4.63
C VAL A 459 -15.70 -20.85 3.24
N GLU A 460 -15.58 -19.52 3.19
CA GLU A 460 -15.62 -18.73 1.95
C GLU A 460 -14.55 -19.18 0.93
N GLU A 461 -15.00 -19.36 -0.32
CA GLU A 461 -14.17 -19.70 -1.47
C GLU A 461 -13.08 -18.64 -1.71
N ASN A 462 -11.85 -19.07 -1.97
CA ASN A 462 -10.65 -18.22 -2.10
C ASN A 462 -10.15 -17.52 -0.83
N SER A 463 -10.70 -17.81 0.36
CA SER A 463 -10.13 -17.33 1.62
C SER A 463 -8.79 -18.01 1.97
N ASN A 464 -7.94 -17.33 2.75
CA ASN A 464 -6.69 -17.92 3.24
C ASN A 464 -6.94 -19.07 4.22
N LEU A 465 -8.02 -19.02 5.00
CA LEU A 465 -8.41 -20.11 5.89
C LEU A 465 -8.71 -21.40 5.10
N LEU A 466 -9.37 -21.29 3.94
CA LEU A 466 -9.61 -22.44 3.06
C LEU A 466 -8.29 -22.99 2.50
N ARG A 467 -7.35 -22.14 2.06
CA ARG A 467 -6.03 -22.57 1.58
C ARG A 467 -5.26 -23.34 2.67
N ASP A 468 -5.17 -22.78 3.87
CA ASP A 468 -4.50 -23.40 5.02
C ASP A 468 -5.16 -24.74 5.41
N THR A 469 -6.50 -24.81 5.34
CA THR A 469 -7.26 -26.03 5.67
C THR A 469 -7.07 -27.12 4.62
N LEU A 470 -7.08 -26.77 3.32
CA LEU A 470 -6.83 -27.74 2.24
C LEU A 470 -5.42 -28.34 2.34
N TYR A 471 -4.40 -27.54 2.70
CA TYR A 471 -3.07 -28.07 2.92
C TYR A 471 -3.05 -29.13 4.04
N GLU A 472 -3.65 -28.82 5.19
CA GLU A 472 -3.71 -29.73 6.35
C GLU A 472 -4.58 -30.97 6.08
N LEU A 473 -5.66 -30.83 5.31
CA LEU A 473 -6.52 -31.93 4.88
C LEU A 473 -5.77 -32.88 3.93
N GLY A 474 -5.12 -32.32 2.90
CA GLY A 474 -4.33 -33.09 1.93
C GLY A 474 -3.19 -33.85 2.62
N HIS A 475 -2.47 -33.18 3.52
CA HIS A 475 -1.48 -33.81 4.40
C HIS A 475 -2.11 -34.95 5.23
N SER A 476 -3.24 -34.70 5.90
CA SER A 476 -3.89 -35.71 6.76
C SER A 476 -4.39 -36.92 5.98
N TYR A 477 -4.85 -36.74 4.74
CA TYR A 477 -5.19 -37.84 3.84
C TYR A 477 -3.97 -38.71 3.49
N GLU A 478 -2.82 -38.12 3.17
CA GLU A 478 -1.56 -38.87 2.95
C GLU A 478 -1.22 -39.72 4.18
N ARG A 479 -1.22 -39.10 5.37
CA ARG A 479 -0.90 -39.78 6.63
C ARG A 479 -1.89 -40.89 6.99
N ALA A 480 -3.13 -40.80 6.53
CA ALA A 480 -4.16 -41.84 6.66
C ALA A 480 -4.09 -42.93 5.58
N GLY A 481 -3.19 -42.82 4.59
CA GLY A 481 -3.07 -43.73 3.45
C GLY A 481 -4.08 -43.48 2.31
N ARG A 482 -4.86 -42.39 2.40
CA ARG A 482 -5.89 -41.96 1.45
C ARG A 482 -5.25 -41.11 0.33
N PHE A 483 -4.43 -41.78 -0.48
CA PHE A 483 -3.53 -41.11 -1.44
C PHE A 483 -4.27 -40.34 -2.54
N ASP A 484 -5.31 -40.93 -3.14
CA ASP A 484 -6.03 -40.29 -4.24
C ASP A 484 -6.79 -39.04 -3.76
N GLU A 485 -7.41 -39.09 -2.57
CA GLU A 485 -8.05 -37.91 -1.98
C GLU A 485 -7.04 -36.82 -1.58
N SER A 486 -5.83 -37.20 -1.16
CA SER A 486 -4.73 -36.25 -0.92
C SER A 486 -4.33 -35.52 -2.20
N VAL A 487 -4.17 -36.26 -3.30
CA VAL A 487 -3.87 -35.69 -4.63
C VAL A 487 -4.96 -34.70 -5.04
N ASP A 488 -6.23 -35.07 -4.96
CA ASP A 488 -7.34 -34.21 -5.35
C ASP A 488 -7.42 -32.92 -4.51
N VAL A 489 -7.18 -33.01 -3.20
CA VAL A 489 -7.15 -31.83 -2.33
C VAL A 489 -5.97 -30.91 -2.62
N PHE A 490 -4.77 -31.45 -2.88
CA PHE A 490 -3.63 -30.61 -3.27
C PHE A 490 -3.82 -29.99 -4.65
N LEU A 491 -4.45 -30.68 -5.61
CA LEU A 491 -4.82 -30.10 -6.90
C LEU A 491 -5.86 -28.98 -6.74
N ARG A 492 -6.86 -29.14 -5.87
CA ARG A 492 -7.83 -28.08 -5.52
C ARG A 492 -7.12 -26.86 -4.92
N LEU A 493 -6.16 -27.06 -4.01
CA LEU A 493 -5.35 -25.98 -3.45
C LEU A 493 -4.53 -25.25 -4.54
N LEU A 494 -3.85 -25.99 -5.41
CA LEU A 494 -3.01 -25.42 -6.48
C LEU A 494 -3.83 -24.74 -7.59
N ALA A 495 -5.10 -25.08 -7.77
CA ALA A 495 -6.01 -24.32 -8.63
C ALA A 495 -6.35 -22.93 -8.04
N MET A 496 -6.36 -22.79 -6.70
CA MET A 496 -6.65 -21.54 -5.99
C MET A 496 -5.39 -20.70 -5.68
N ASP A 497 -4.22 -21.33 -5.66
CA ASP A 497 -2.91 -20.73 -5.38
C ASP A 497 -1.80 -21.47 -6.16
N PRO A 498 -1.61 -21.15 -7.46
CA PRO A 498 -0.68 -21.87 -8.34
C PRO A 498 0.81 -21.74 -7.96
N GLU A 499 1.15 -20.76 -7.14
CA GLU A 499 2.51 -20.48 -6.66
C GLU A 499 2.69 -20.91 -5.18
N ASN A 500 1.80 -21.77 -4.66
CA ASN A 500 1.96 -22.35 -3.34
C ASN A 500 3.11 -23.37 -3.31
N HIS A 501 4.35 -22.88 -3.17
CA HIS A 501 5.56 -23.71 -3.24
C HIS A 501 5.54 -24.89 -2.23
N GLN A 502 4.89 -24.73 -1.08
CA GLN A 502 4.77 -25.79 -0.08
C GLN A 502 3.84 -26.92 -0.57
N ALA A 503 2.67 -26.59 -1.12
CA ALA A 503 1.76 -27.58 -1.71
C ALA A 503 2.32 -28.21 -2.98
N LEU A 504 2.99 -27.43 -3.83
CA LEU A 504 3.72 -27.92 -5.01
C LEU A 504 4.76 -28.97 -4.60
N ASN A 505 5.61 -28.65 -3.63
CA ASN A 505 6.62 -29.59 -3.17
C ASN A 505 6.00 -30.83 -2.53
N TYR A 506 4.97 -30.66 -1.68
CA TYR A 506 4.36 -31.79 -0.98
C TYR A 506 3.69 -32.77 -1.96
N LEU A 507 2.92 -32.27 -2.93
CA LEU A 507 2.33 -33.08 -3.98
C LEU A 507 3.41 -33.77 -4.82
N GLY A 508 4.44 -33.04 -5.25
CA GLY A 508 5.53 -33.60 -6.05
C GLY A 508 6.31 -34.70 -5.32
N TYR A 509 6.67 -34.48 -4.05
CA TYR A 509 7.30 -35.48 -3.19
C TYR A 509 6.41 -36.71 -3.00
N MET A 510 5.12 -36.52 -2.71
CA MET A 510 4.16 -37.62 -2.48
C MET A 510 3.99 -38.50 -3.73
N LEU A 511 3.93 -37.90 -4.93
CA LEU A 511 3.92 -38.63 -6.19
C LEU A 511 5.23 -39.42 -6.39
N ALA A 512 6.38 -38.82 -6.06
CA ALA A 512 7.69 -39.45 -6.15
C ALA A 512 7.85 -40.65 -5.20
N GLU A 513 7.46 -40.53 -3.92
CA GLU A 513 7.55 -41.63 -2.94
C GLU A 513 6.69 -42.83 -3.32
N LYS A 514 5.57 -42.61 -4.03
CA LYS A 514 4.76 -43.70 -4.62
C LYS A 514 5.29 -44.22 -5.96
N GLY A 515 6.32 -43.59 -6.55
CA GLY A 515 6.87 -43.97 -7.85
C GLY A 515 5.97 -43.68 -9.05
N VAL A 516 4.92 -42.86 -8.89
CA VAL A 516 3.90 -42.59 -9.92
C VAL A 516 4.01 -41.17 -10.45
N ARG A 517 3.51 -40.92 -11.67
CA ARG A 517 3.40 -39.58 -12.28
C ARG A 517 4.70 -38.76 -12.21
N LEU A 518 5.86 -39.42 -12.31
CA LEU A 518 7.19 -38.84 -12.02
C LEU A 518 7.57 -37.62 -12.87
N ASN A 519 6.94 -37.42 -14.03
CA ASN A 519 7.11 -36.19 -14.83
C ASN A 519 6.36 -34.99 -14.20
N GLU A 520 5.15 -35.20 -13.68
CA GLU A 520 4.38 -34.17 -12.97
C GLU A 520 5.00 -33.89 -11.60
N ALA A 521 5.48 -34.94 -10.92
CA ALA A 521 6.27 -34.80 -9.69
C ALA A 521 7.47 -33.86 -9.89
N GLN A 522 8.18 -34.01 -11.01
CA GLN A 522 9.27 -33.10 -11.37
C GLN A 522 8.79 -31.67 -11.63
N ASP A 523 7.74 -31.44 -12.42
CA ASP A 523 7.21 -30.08 -12.69
C ASP A 523 6.86 -29.34 -11.38
N TYR A 524 6.14 -30.01 -10.47
CA TYR A 524 5.73 -29.40 -9.22
C TYR A 524 6.94 -29.03 -8.34
N VAL A 525 7.93 -29.92 -8.19
CA VAL A 525 9.14 -29.60 -7.40
C VAL A 525 10.04 -28.58 -8.10
N GLU A 526 10.15 -28.58 -9.44
CA GLU A 526 10.86 -27.53 -10.20
C GLU A 526 10.26 -26.15 -9.93
N ARG A 527 8.92 -26.05 -9.92
CA ARG A 527 8.21 -24.80 -9.61
C ARG A 527 8.38 -24.38 -8.15
N ALA A 528 8.34 -25.32 -7.20
CA ALA A 528 8.63 -25.03 -5.80
C ALA A 528 10.07 -24.49 -5.62
N LEU A 529 11.06 -25.13 -6.24
CA LEU A 529 12.47 -24.69 -6.24
C LEU A 529 12.69 -23.36 -6.96
N LYS A 530 11.89 -23.03 -7.98
CA LYS A 530 11.95 -21.73 -8.64
C LYS A 530 11.51 -20.59 -7.69
N GLY A 531 10.57 -20.87 -6.80
CA GLY A 531 10.11 -19.96 -5.75
C GLY A 531 11.10 -19.80 -4.59
N ASP A 532 11.69 -20.90 -4.13
CA ASP A 532 12.72 -20.90 -3.09
C ASP A 532 13.91 -21.83 -3.46
N PRO A 533 14.92 -21.31 -4.19
CA PRO A 533 16.04 -22.12 -4.70
C PRO A 533 17.02 -22.63 -3.64
N GLN A 534 16.87 -22.19 -2.38
CA GLN A 534 17.73 -22.57 -1.24
C GLN A 534 16.94 -23.34 -0.16
N ASN A 535 15.75 -23.85 -0.50
CA ASN A 535 14.98 -24.70 0.40
C ASN A 535 15.55 -26.12 0.44
N GLY A 536 16.10 -26.55 1.59
CA GLY A 536 16.67 -27.89 1.74
C GLY A 536 15.68 -29.01 1.44
N ALA A 537 14.44 -28.89 1.91
CA ALA A 537 13.39 -29.88 1.68
C ALA A 537 12.95 -29.98 0.20
N TYR A 538 13.00 -28.88 -0.56
CA TYR A 538 12.65 -28.91 -1.98
C TYR A 538 13.79 -29.49 -2.82
N LEU A 539 15.04 -29.24 -2.43
CA LEU A 539 16.21 -29.88 -3.05
C LEU A 539 16.22 -31.38 -2.79
N ASP A 540 15.90 -31.81 -1.57
CA ASP A 540 15.71 -33.24 -1.23
C ASP A 540 14.61 -33.89 -2.07
N SER A 541 13.44 -33.25 -2.14
CA SER A 541 12.31 -33.74 -2.94
C SER A 541 12.69 -33.89 -4.43
N MET A 542 13.50 -32.97 -4.96
CA MET A 542 14.02 -33.08 -6.34
C MET A 542 15.04 -34.22 -6.47
N GLY A 543 15.93 -34.37 -5.50
CA GLY A 543 16.85 -35.50 -5.42
C GLY A 543 16.10 -36.84 -5.47
N TRP A 544 15.02 -36.95 -4.71
CA TRP A 544 14.16 -38.13 -4.68
C TRP A 544 13.42 -38.38 -5.99
N VAL A 545 12.86 -37.34 -6.62
CA VAL A 545 12.30 -37.43 -7.99
C VAL A 545 13.33 -37.96 -8.99
N HIS A 546 14.58 -37.48 -8.93
CA HIS A 546 15.65 -37.98 -9.80
C HIS A 546 16.04 -39.44 -9.48
N TYR A 547 16.09 -39.83 -8.21
CA TYR A 547 16.36 -41.19 -7.77
C TYR A 547 15.30 -42.16 -8.32
N GLN A 548 14.02 -41.85 -8.14
CA GLN A 548 12.88 -42.66 -8.63
C GLN A 548 12.87 -42.78 -10.17
N ARG A 549 13.44 -41.80 -10.88
CA ARG A 549 13.65 -41.83 -12.34
C ARG A 549 14.94 -42.54 -12.79
N GLY A 550 15.69 -43.15 -11.88
CA GLY A 550 16.97 -43.82 -12.18
C GLY A 550 18.15 -42.88 -12.47
N ARG A 551 17.97 -41.56 -12.27
CA ARG A 551 18.98 -40.52 -12.52
C ARG A 551 19.82 -40.26 -11.27
N TYR A 552 20.53 -41.30 -10.82
CA TYR A 552 21.14 -41.34 -9.50
C TYR A 552 22.30 -40.33 -9.31
N ARG A 553 22.97 -39.89 -10.39
CA ARG A 553 24.02 -38.87 -10.28
C ARG A 553 23.43 -37.50 -9.98
N GLU A 554 22.45 -37.09 -10.79
CA GLU A 554 21.73 -35.84 -10.59
C GLU A 554 20.98 -35.83 -9.24
N ALA A 555 20.43 -36.99 -8.82
CA ALA A 555 19.83 -37.14 -7.49
C ALA A 555 20.83 -36.79 -6.37
N MET A 556 22.06 -37.32 -6.44
CA MET A 556 23.12 -37.05 -5.47
C MET A 556 23.52 -35.57 -5.47
N ASP A 557 23.59 -34.90 -6.63
CA ASP A 557 23.93 -33.47 -6.71
C ASP A 557 22.91 -32.58 -5.99
N TYR A 558 21.61 -32.92 -6.06
CA TYR A 558 20.56 -32.23 -5.31
C TYR A 558 20.63 -32.54 -3.80
N LEU A 559 20.81 -33.82 -3.44
CA LEU A 559 20.85 -34.28 -2.04
C LEU A 559 22.05 -33.71 -1.26
N VAL A 560 23.23 -33.62 -1.89
CA VAL A 560 24.40 -32.97 -1.29
C VAL A 560 24.12 -31.51 -0.96
N ARG A 561 23.50 -30.76 -1.88
CA ARG A 561 23.12 -29.35 -1.65
C ARG A 561 22.08 -29.20 -0.55
N ALA A 562 21.10 -30.11 -0.47
CA ALA A 562 20.12 -30.14 0.61
C ALA A 562 20.78 -30.32 1.98
N LEU A 563 21.71 -31.28 2.09
CA LEU A 563 22.49 -31.53 3.31
C LEU A 563 23.39 -30.34 3.70
N GLU A 564 24.09 -29.73 2.74
CA GLU A 564 24.93 -28.55 3.00
C GLU A 564 24.14 -27.41 3.64
N LEU A 565 22.93 -27.15 3.15
CA LEU A 565 22.04 -26.08 3.63
C LEU A 565 21.44 -26.39 5.01
N GLU A 566 20.83 -27.57 5.20
CA GLU A 566 20.21 -27.91 6.49
C GLU A 566 21.26 -28.15 7.60
N GLU A 567 22.43 -28.71 7.29
CA GLU A 567 23.51 -28.78 8.28
C GLU A 567 24.09 -27.39 8.61
N ALA A 568 24.23 -26.49 7.64
CA ALA A 568 24.69 -25.11 7.90
C ALA A 568 23.69 -24.37 8.81
N ARG A 569 22.39 -24.54 8.56
CA ARG A 569 21.31 -24.03 9.40
C ARG A 569 21.36 -24.61 10.81
N LEU A 570 21.53 -25.93 10.95
CA LEU A 570 21.66 -26.59 12.26
C LEU A 570 22.90 -26.07 13.03
N ARG A 571 24.03 -25.89 12.35
CA ARG A 571 25.26 -25.29 12.93
C ARG A 571 25.04 -23.85 13.40
N GLN A 572 24.28 -23.04 12.66
CA GLN A 572 23.99 -21.65 13.00
C GLN A 572 23.07 -21.52 14.22
N ILE A 573 22.05 -22.38 14.32
CA ILE A 573 21.04 -22.34 15.38
C ILE A 573 21.56 -23.01 16.68
N GLY A 574 22.45 -24.00 16.55
CA GLY A 574 23.04 -24.73 17.66
C GLY A 574 22.08 -25.72 18.35
N PRO A 575 22.57 -26.54 19.30
CA PRO A 575 21.80 -27.63 19.89
C PRO A 575 20.52 -27.17 20.59
N THR A 576 20.57 -26.04 21.28
CA THR A 576 19.48 -25.48 22.09
C THR A 576 18.34 -24.86 21.28
N GLY A 577 18.59 -24.49 20.02
CA GLY A 577 17.55 -24.03 19.09
C GLY A 577 17.11 -25.10 18.08
N SER A 578 17.77 -26.26 18.06
CA SER A 578 17.41 -27.35 17.16
C SER A 578 16.02 -27.94 17.51
N THR A 579 15.23 -28.28 16.49
CA THR A 579 13.88 -28.84 16.65
C THR A 579 13.86 -30.30 16.20
N GLU A 580 12.97 -31.09 16.79
CA GLU A 580 12.72 -32.50 16.42
C GLU A 580 12.54 -32.63 14.88
N PHE A 581 11.73 -31.76 14.29
CA PHE A 581 11.52 -31.63 12.84
C PHE A 581 12.80 -31.40 12.01
N MET A 582 13.78 -30.60 12.47
CA MET A 582 15.04 -30.41 11.73
C MET A 582 15.92 -31.66 11.76
N HIS A 583 15.91 -32.42 12.87
CA HIS A 583 16.59 -33.72 12.93
C HIS A 583 15.87 -34.76 12.07
N GLU A 584 14.53 -34.80 12.08
CA GLU A 584 13.73 -35.67 11.20
C GLU A 584 14.03 -35.40 9.72
N ASN A 585 14.06 -34.14 9.28
CA ASN A 585 14.42 -33.78 7.90
C ASN A 585 15.85 -34.25 7.55
N LEU A 586 16.85 -33.98 8.40
CA LEU A 586 18.22 -34.43 8.16
C LEU A 586 18.34 -35.97 8.12
N ALA A 587 17.53 -36.69 8.91
CA ALA A 587 17.45 -38.15 8.83
C ALA A 587 16.94 -38.62 7.46
N ILE A 588 15.88 -38.00 6.94
CA ILE A 588 15.27 -38.32 5.64
C ILE A 588 16.25 -38.04 4.49
N ILE A 589 16.86 -36.84 4.44
CA ILE A 589 17.79 -36.47 3.36
C ILE A 589 19.01 -37.41 3.36
N HIS A 590 19.52 -37.80 4.54
CA HIS A 590 20.57 -38.80 4.64
C HIS A 590 20.11 -40.21 4.24
N ASP A 591 18.85 -40.61 4.47
CA ASP A 591 18.34 -41.90 3.99
C ASP A 591 18.26 -41.94 2.46
N HIS A 592 17.75 -40.87 1.83
CA HIS A 592 17.73 -40.69 0.38
C HIS A 592 19.15 -40.65 -0.23
N ALA A 593 20.09 -39.96 0.41
CA ALA A 593 21.49 -39.94 -0.01
C ALA A 593 22.15 -41.31 0.10
N GLY A 594 21.81 -42.09 1.13
CA GLY A 594 22.29 -43.47 1.29
C GLY A 594 21.73 -44.42 0.22
N ASP A 595 20.43 -44.32 -0.08
CA ASP A 595 19.77 -45.11 -1.12
C ASP A 595 20.35 -44.77 -2.50
N THR A 596 20.56 -43.48 -2.78
CA THR A 596 21.18 -42.99 -4.01
C THR A 596 22.64 -43.45 -4.15
N ALA A 597 23.44 -43.38 -3.08
CA ALA A 597 24.81 -43.90 -3.08
C ALA A 597 24.86 -45.42 -3.31
N HIS A 598 23.92 -46.17 -2.72
CA HIS A 598 23.80 -47.61 -2.94
C HIS A 598 23.46 -47.95 -4.39
N ALA A 599 22.51 -47.23 -4.99
CA ALA A 599 22.15 -47.38 -6.41
C ALA A 599 23.29 -47.01 -7.38
N LEU A 600 24.19 -46.10 -6.97
CA LEU A 600 25.44 -45.78 -7.68
C LEU A 600 26.55 -46.84 -7.48
N GLY A 601 26.35 -47.86 -6.64
CA GLY A 601 27.35 -48.88 -6.29
C GLY A 601 28.36 -48.45 -5.21
N ASP A 602 28.21 -47.28 -4.61
CA ASP A 602 29.10 -46.77 -3.55
C ASP A 602 28.62 -47.23 -2.16
N ALA A 603 28.88 -48.51 -1.86
CA ALA A 603 28.51 -49.12 -0.58
C ALA A 603 29.14 -48.44 0.65
N ILE A 604 30.24 -47.70 0.48
CA ILE A 604 30.92 -46.97 1.56
C ILE A 604 30.12 -45.70 1.89
N LYS A 605 29.77 -44.90 0.87
CA LYS A 605 28.92 -43.71 1.08
C LYS A 605 27.51 -44.08 1.50
N ALA A 606 26.92 -45.15 0.96
CA ALA A 606 25.63 -45.66 1.40
C ALA A 606 25.61 -45.93 2.91
N ARG A 607 26.61 -46.68 3.40
CA ARG A 607 26.79 -46.98 4.82
C ARG A 607 27.04 -45.73 5.67
N LEU A 608 27.79 -44.75 5.16
CA LEU A 608 28.04 -43.48 5.86
C LEU A 608 26.74 -42.68 6.04
N HIS A 609 25.98 -42.51 4.96
CA HIS A 609 24.73 -41.75 4.99
C HIS A 609 23.65 -42.44 5.83
N TRP A 610 23.42 -43.75 5.69
CA TRP A 610 22.47 -44.46 6.55
C TRP A 610 22.87 -44.47 8.03
N LYS A 611 24.17 -44.52 8.35
CA LYS A 611 24.62 -44.33 9.75
C LYS A 611 24.23 -42.95 10.27
N ARG A 612 24.49 -41.91 9.48
CA ARG A 612 24.17 -40.53 9.83
C ARG A 612 22.66 -40.31 9.96
N ALA A 613 21.85 -40.92 9.09
CA ALA A 613 20.40 -40.93 9.19
C ALA A 613 19.94 -41.59 10.51
N ALA A 614 20.55 -42.70 10.91
CA ALA A 614 20.28 -43.38 12.19
C ALA A 614 20.84 -42.65 13.43
N GLU A 615 21.72 -41.66 13.29
CA GLU A 615 22.10 -40.75 14.38
C GLU A 615 20.99 -39.71 14.65
N PHE A 616 20.30 -39.27 13.60
CA PHE A 616 19.20 -38.29 13.67
C PHE A 616 17.83 -38.92 14.00
N ASP A 617 17.50 -40.09 13.42
CA ASP A 617 16.38 -40.94 13.83
C ASP A 617 16.87 -42.34 14.25
N PRO A 618 17.31 -42.51 15.51
CA PRO A 618 17.77 -43.80 16.02
C PRO A 618 16.70 -44.89 16.08
N LYS A 619 15.41 -44.53 15.97
CA LYS A 619 14.28 -45.48 16.11
C LYS A 619 13.86 -46.08 14.77
N ASN A 620 14.37 -45.56 13.65
CA ASN A 620 13.99 -46.00 12.32
C ASN A 620 14.42 -47.45 12.01
N GLU A 621 13.45 -48.36 11.94
CA GLU A 621 13.73 -49.78 11.64
C GLU A 621 14.17 -49.98 10.18
N ARG A 622 13.65 -49.21 9.22
CA ARG A 622 14.03 -49.27 7.80
C ARG A 622 15.52 -48.98 7.61
N ILE A 623 16.02 -47.90 8.23
CA ILE A 623 17.44 -47.52 8.17
C ILE A 623 18.34 -48.58 8.84
N ARG A 624 17.92 -49.12 9.99
CA ARG A 624 18.64 -50.22 10.66
C ARG A 624 18.73 -51.46 9.78
N SER A 625 17.65 -51.84 9.09
CA SER A 625 17.65 -52.98 8.17
C SER A 625 18.58 -52.76 6.96
N LYS A 626 18.60 -51.55 6.38
CA LYS A 626 19.54 -51.16 5.31
C LYS A 626 21.01 -51.26 5.75
N LEU A 627 21.32 -50.88 7.00
CA LEU A 627 22.65 -51.02 7.57
C LEU A 627 23.06 -52.48 7.83
N GLN A 628 22.10 -53.36 8.15
CA GLN A 628 22.36 -54.79 8.36
C GLN A 628 22.59 -55.54 7.04
N SER A 629 21.83 -55.25 5.99
CA SER A 629 21.98 -55.93 4.68
C SER A 629 23.36 -55.70 4.07
N LEU A 630 23.94 -54.50 4.21
CA LEU A 630 25.32 -54.21 3.79
C LEU A 630 26.42 -54.97 4.55
N ASN A 631 26.10 -55.59 5.69
CA ASN A 631 27.04 -56.44 6.44
C ASN A 631 26.84 -57.93 6.12
N ALA A 632 25.74 -58.30 5.45
CA ALA A 632 25.40 -59.68 5.09
C ALA A 632 26.01 -60.13 3.75
N SER A 633 26.60 -59.22 2.96
CA SER A 633 27.38 -59.55 1.76
C SER A 633 28.83 -59.87 2.13
N PRO A 634 29.31 -61.12 2.02
CA PRO A 634 30.72 -61.43 2.20
C PRO A 634 31.54 -60.96 0.98
N PRO A 635 32.85 -60.71 1.14
CA PRO A 635 33.73 -60.52 0.00
C PRO A 635 33.90 -61.86 -0.75
N SER A 636 33.14 -62.04 -1.83
CA SER A 636 33.32 -63.14 -2.76
C SER A 636 34.35 -62.77 -3.82
N GLY A 637 35.39 -63.59 -3.96
CA GLY A 637 36.38 -63.48 -5.04
C GLY A 637 37.70 -62.82 -4.63
N GLY A 638 38.52 -63.57 -3.87
CA GLY A 638 39.97 -63.40 -3.96
C GLY A 638 40.55 -64.45 -4.90
N GLN A 639 40.99 -64.03 -6.08
CA GLN A 639 42.16 -64.54 -6.83
C GLN A 639 42.49 -63.59 -7.99
#